data_AF-A0A5C5UI59-F1
#
_entry.id   AF-A0A5C5UI59-F1
#
_cell.length_a   1.000
_cell.length_b   1.000
_cell.length_c   1.000
_cell.angle_alpha   90.00
_cell.angle_beta   90.00
_cell.angle_gamma   90.00
#
_symmetry.space_group_name_H-M   'P 1'
#
loop_
_entity.id
_entity.type
_entity.pdbx_description
1 polymer ?
#
loop_
_entity_poly.entity_id
_entity_poly.type
_entity_poly.pdbx_seq_one_letter_code
_entity_poly.pdbx_strand_id
1 'polypeptide(L)'
;MNIEKKIEEITEQNGSSIIVLKGFDTSELKTEKKYFSFDIGYLDKVDLSMLKEQVIEDIIQNRTFTNSYLWMSIEEYQLFKDQKAINKMPVVVIENNLFNKQYPYKGTLSNVESIYHYLYYQEDNELENDQMKILENVSKFYGQIDYSKQSGNYYVTYPEFDDKPLTFKYFVEKDYNVNFSENYPEENILQIELSDDELPFLDLIMNTISKDKTKNVLCILSGTDELIPNNYLSRINILTNISDFKFFFTTLSIKRKVIENEFAYKKILKEIYGYENFKEIEFYKNIENQNKETIEISQAQIIDDIVIHAEKAMHGEDFRDVYITAATGAGKSVMFQIPALYLANKYVDDKPLTLVISPLIGLMNDQVDSMKRKGIENSATINGNTPPYEKESILDKIQNQQVDILYLSPETLQARSDIKMLIGNRNIGVVIIDEAHIVTTWGKTFRSDYWYLGIYLAKLRKEYKFPIVTFTATAIYGGREDMYLDTRNSLNMISPISYFGKVRRDEILMIVKSSEKDLEKEGRDYRKTKHTLALRHIERAYKNKQKSLIYFPTVKLLMDFNNFLTQNAPNLVEITGKYHGGLKKEEKDEVLYQYITGDLQYVLATKAFGMGIDIPDITNVYHYAPTGNVVDYIQEIGRAARDKNKVINGFGIIDFLNRDMNEVKQLYGMSAIRKSQILEVMKKVLSVYKEKNNNRNLIISPEDFKYIFVQNKRDEDSLDNKVKTVLLMIEKDFSSPNKLGYSPFVARPRSLFGNDLILVTSELERTLTRSNLGKYFSKLYEIQSETYSAIYQVNLSEIWEKYYRSMSFPSFKFSLYSAEEREKLKHKSIFEKFIYVSGVEVGLNNNETVESIVSEYNLILQAFETFVNNYKISGKQFSVDDLGYHFMKVLKIADRFEAMTFAQTVINAAFEYSKIKEIKFINERASTGDSKPKYLIHNEVDLFTTFIKRGLLATLKPNNNFVEYEGALLSFSIRANSTELDAKLAALGIGESRNLLNYQVVGGNNPQIYLRMNSIYPLEKAIKQGDFYQNSILKDVQDKHYTSVEMLKYLFTKEQEGNTPREKILNYSKWFWDNTEDYFMGILPSEVKNVLSRPRK
;
A
#
# COMPACT_ATOMS: atom_id res chain seq x y z
N MET A 1 14.53 36.73 19.77
CA MET A 1 13.90 35.96 20.88
C MET A 1 14.95 35.80 21.98
N ASN A 2 14.63 36.02 23.26
CA ASN A 2 15.63 35.89 24.34
C ASN A 2 15.50 34.51 24.98
N ILE A 3 16.34 33.56 24.55
CA ILE A 3 16.31 32.18 25.03
C ILE A 3 16.93 32.03 26.43
N GLU A 4 17.96 32.82 26.76
CA GLU A 4 18.62 32.81 28.08
C GLU A 4 17.61 33.10 29.19
N LYS A 5 16.73 34.09 28.99
CA LYS A 5 15.68 34.43 29.95
C LYS A 5 14.74 33.24 30.21
N LYS A 6 14.36 32.50 29.17
CA LYS A 6 13.47 31.34 29.31
C LYS A 6 14.14 30.20 30.07
N ILE A 7 15.43 30.00 29.83
CA ILE A 7 16.24 29.01 30.57
C ILE A 7 16.27 29.38 32.05
N GLU A 8 16.54 30.64 32.37
CA GLU A 8 16.58 31.15 33.74
C GLU A 8 15.24 30.91 34.46
N GLU A 9 14.12 31.29 33.85
CA GLU A 9 12.77 31.05 34.38
C GLU A 9 12.50 29.56 34.71
N ILE A 10 12.92 28.65 33.82
CA ILE A 10 12.73 27.21 34.02
C ILE A 10 13.64 26.68 35.14
N THR A 11 14.88 27.14 35.19
CA THR A 11 15.87 26.70 36.20
C THR A 11 15.55 27.22 37.59
N GLU A 12 14.97 28.42 37.71
CA GLU A 12 14.47 28.95 38.99
C GLU A 12 13.33 28.09 39.56
N GLN A 13 12.48 27.54 38.69
CA GLN A 13 11.33 26.73 39.10
C GLN A 13 11.68 25.25 39.37
N ASN A 14 12.66 24.69 38.65
CA ASN A 14 12.96 23.26 38.67
C ASN A 14 14.31 22.89 39.31
N GLY A 15 15.10 23.89 39.71
CA GLY A 15 16.44 23.70 40.24
C GLY A 15 17.50 23.43 39.17
N SER A 16 18.74 23.22 39.61
CA SER A 16 19.89 23.07 38.71
C SER A 16 19.71 21.88 37.77
N SER A 17 19.75 22.15 36.47
CA SER A 17 19.41 21.18 35.43
C SER A 17 20.30 21.31 34.20
N ILE A 18 20.43 20.22 33.45
CA ILE A 18 21.04 20.23 32.11
C ILE A 18 19.93 20.59 31.12
N ILE A 19 20.17 21.62 30.30
CA ILE A 19 19.19 22.17 29.36
C ILE A 19 19.52 21.69 27.95
N VAL A 20 18.60 20.95 27.35
CA VAL A 20 18.71 20.51 25.95
C VAL A 20 17.85 21.43 25.08
N LEU A 21 18.47 22.05 24.09
CA LEU A 21 17.80 22.99 23.19
C LEU A 21 17.41 22.28 21.88
N LYS A 22 16.11 22.09 21.67
CA LYS A 22 15.57 21.44 20.47
C LYS A 22 14.99 22.47 19.52
N GLY A 23 15.57 22.56 18.31
CA GLY A 23 15.09 23.45 17.25
C GLY A 23 15.51 24.92 17.37
N PHE A 24 16.57 25.22 18.13
CA PHE A 24 17.11 26.58 18.30
C PHE A 24 18.47 26.75 17.67
N ASP A 25 18.72 27.90 17.04
CA ASP A 25 20.09 28.32 16.75
C ASP A 25 20.81 28.66 18.07
N THR A 26 21.94 28.00 18.31
CA THR A 26 22.73 28.13 19.54
C THR A 26 23.95 29.03 19.36
N SER A 27 24.17 29.60 18.17
CA SER A 27 25.33 30.45 17.89
C SER A 27 25.39 31.73 18.74
N GLU A 28 24.23 32.23 19.19
CA GLU A 28 24.12 33.44 20.02
C GLU A 28 24.21 33.18 21.54
N LEU A 29 24.35 31.92 21.98
CA LEU A 29 24.42 31.56 23.39
C LEU A 29 25.84 31.64 23.97
N LYS A 30 25.94 31.99 25.25
CA LYS A 30 27.22 32.03 25.97
C LYS A 30 27.83 30.63 26.07
N THR A 31 29.02 30.47 25.47
CA THR A 31 29.81 29.23 25.46
C THR A 31 30.27 28.80 26.86
N GLU A 32 30.44 29.74 27.80
CA GLU A 32 30.82 29.46 29.20
C GLU A 32 29.82 28.56 29.94
N LYS A 33 28.57 28.50 29.48
CA LYS A 33 27.50 27.64 30.04
C LYS A 33 27.23 26.41 29.19
N LYS A 34 28.05 26.14 28.17
CA LYS A 34 27.91 24.95 27.32
C LYS A 34 28.34 23.71 28.10
N TYR A 35 27.61 22.61 27.93
CA TYR A 35 27.87 21.37 28.67
C TYR A 35 29.14 20.67 28.19
N PHE A 36 29.27 20.47 26.88
CA PHE A 36 30.47 19.86 26.30
C PHE A 36 31.53 20.92 26.04
N SER A 37 32.78 20.59 26.35
CA SER A 37 33.94 21.47 26.18
C SER A 37 34.38 21.60 24.72
N PHE A 38 33.87 20.72 23.85
CA PHE A 38 34.17 20.68 22.42
C PHE A 38 33.03 21.19 21.54
N ASP A 39 33.37 21.53 20.30
CA ASP A 39 32.42 21.78 19.21
C ASP A 39 32.46 20.65 18.20
N ILE A 40 31.27 20.20 17.79
CA ILE A 40 31.15 19.19 16.75
C ILE A 40 31.25 19.90 15.40
N GLY A 41 32.41 19.83 14.74
CA GLY A 41 32.65 20.53 13.47
C GLY A 41 31.61 20.20 12.37
N TYR A 42 31.70 19.00 11.79
CA TYR A 42 30.71 18.48 10.83
C TYR A 42 30.27 17.09 11.24
N LEU A 43 28.97 16.91 11.50
CA LEU A 43 28.43 15.68 12.07
C LEU A 43 28.77 14.44 11.23
N ASP A 44 28.80 14.57 9.90
CA ASP A 44 29.14 13.51 8.95
C ASP A 44 30.61 13.08 8.98
N LYS A 45 31.52 13.95 9.44
CA LYS A 45 32.97 13.72 9.45
C LYS A 45 33.54 13.38 10.82
N VAL A 46 32.70 13.35 11.85
CA VAL A 46 33.13 13.04 13.22
C VAL A 46 33.61 11.60 13.33
N ASP A 47 34.73 11.39 14.03
CA ASP A 47 35.08 10.07 14.53
C ASP A 47 34.37 9.79 15.85
N LEU A 48 33.23 9.08 15.77
CA LEU A 48 32.40 8.75 16.93
C LEU A 48 33.14 7.92 17.98
N SER A 49 34.19 7.17 17.61
CA SER A 49 34.95 6.36 18.55
C SER A 49 35.84 7.23 19.45
N MET A 50 36.54 8.20 18.86
CA MET A 50 37.34 9.17 19.62
C MET A 50 36.46 10.10 20.44
N LEU A 51 35.34 10.56 19.87
CA LEU A 51 34.44 11.48 20.56
C LEU A 51 33.80 10.85 21.81
N LYS A 52 33.65 9.52 21.84
CA LYS A 52 33.08 8.80 22.97
C LYS A 52 33.90 8.97 24.25
N GLU A 53 35.22 8.98 24.14
CA GLU A 53 36.11 9.17 25.30
C GLU A 53 35.94 10.57 25.89
N GLN A 54 35.99 11.61 25.05
CA GLN A 54 35.76 13.00 25.47
C GLN A 54 34.36 13.21 26.06
N VAL A 55 33.32 12.60 25.47
CA VAL A 55 31.95 12.66 26.01
C VAL A 55 31.90 12.09 27.43
N ILE A 56 32.56 10.95 27.67
CA ILE A 56 32.61 10.34 29.00
C ILE A 56 33.36 11.24 29.99
N GLU A 57 34.50 11.82 29.58
CA GLU A 57 35.27 12.76 30.40
C GLU A 57 34.44 13.98 30.81
N ASP A 58 33.78 14.65 29.86
CA ASP A 58 32.93 15.82 30.12
C ASP A 58 31.73 15.46 31.01
N ILE A 59 31.12 14.29 30.81
CA ILE A 59 30.04 13.81 31.69
C ILE A 59 30.54 13.65 33.12
N ILE A 60 31.75 13.10 33.31
CA ILE A 60 32.35 12.92 34.64
C ILE A 60 32.70 14.27 35.27
N GLN A 61 33.28 15.20 34.52
CA GLN A 61 33.64 16.54 35.01
C GLN A 61 32.40 17.34 35.41
N ASN A 62 31.32 17.23 34.64
CA ASN A 62 30.07 17.95 34.88
C ASN A 62 29.06 17.18 35.75
N ARG A 63 29.49 16.15 36.49
CA ARG A 63 28.61 15.41 37.43
C ARG A 63 28.07 16.28 38.57
N THR A 64 28.79 17.34 38.91
CA THR A 64 28.46 18.31 39.96
C THR A 64 28.91 19.70 39.52
N PHE A 65 28.16 20.34 38.62
CA PHE A 65 28.46 21.72 38.21
C PHE A 65 27.88 22.74 39.20
N THR A 66 28.57 23.87 39.37
CA THR A 66 28.21 24.96 40.30
C THR A 66 27.19 25.95 39.71
N ASN A 67 27.00 25.91 38.40
CA ASN A 67 26.07 26.79 37.69
C ASN A 67 24.60 26.39 37.94
N SER A 68 23.67 27.34 37.78
CA SER A 68 22.24 27.05 37.78
C SER A 68 21.83 26.17 36.60
N TYR A 69 22.57 26.22 35.48
CA TYR A 69 22.39 25.32 34.35
C TYR A 69 23.65 25.19 33.51
N LEU A 70 23.70 24.11 32.74
CA LEU A 70 24.53 23.96 31.56
C LEU A 70 23.62 23.61 30.37
N TRP A 71 23.94 24.10 29.18
CA TRP A 71 23.13 23.86 27.98
C TRP A 71 23.88 22.99 26.97
N MET A 72 23.14 22.20 26.21
CA MET A 72 23.64 21.46 25.04
C MET A 72 22.61 21.52 23.91
N SER A 73 23.09 21.39 22.68
CA SER A 73 22.23 21.17 21.51
C SER A 73 21.57 19.79 21.55
N ILE A 74 20.51 19.60 20.79
CA ILE A 74 19.86 18.30 20.63
C ILE A 74 20.76 17.30 19.90
N GLU A 75 21.65 17.77 19.01
CA GLU A 75 22.68 16.96 18.35
C GLU A 75 23.69 16.42 19.38
N GLU A 76 24.19 17.26 20.28
CA GLU A 76 25.09 16.85 21.38
C GLU A 76 24.40 15.89 22.36
N TYR A 77 23.10 16.10 22.61
CA TYR A 77 22.32 15.18 23.43
C TYR A 77 22.28 13.74 22.85
N GLN A 78 22.36 13.58 21.52
CA GLN A 78 22.42 12.24 20.89
C GLN A 78 23.70 11.48 21.25
N LEU A 79 24.77 12.18 21.63
CA LEU A 79 26.00 11.57 22.15
C LEU A 79 25.90 11.29 23.65
N PHE A 80 25.28 12.21 24.38
CA PHE A 80 25.07 12.12 25.82
C PHE A 80 24.18 10.93 26.23
N LYS A 81 23.10 10.67 25.48
CA LYS A 81 22.06 9.71 25.88
C LYS A 81 22.57 8.28 26.09
N ASP A 82 23.57 7.86 25.30
CA ASP A 82 24.16 6.51 25.37
C ASP A 82 24.88 6.26 26.72
N GLN A 83 25.21 7.32 27.45
CA GLN A 83 25.96 7.29 28.71
C GLN A 83 25.17 7.90 29.87
N LYS A 84 23.86 8.10 29.72
CA LYS A 84 23.00 8.79 30.72
C LYS A 84 23.07 8.17 32.13
N ALA A 85 23.31 6.86 32.25
CA ALA A 85 23.47 6.17 33.53
C ALA A 85 24.64 6.72 34.39
N ILE A 86 25.60 7.40 33.75
CA ILE A 86 26.77 8.02 34.38
C ILE A 86 26.39 9.37 35.02
N ASN A 87 25.29 10.00 34.58
CA ASN A 87 24.81 11.29 35.05
C ASN A 87 23.73 11.17 36.15
N LYS A 88 23.77 12.06 37.14
CA LYS A 88 22.78 12.14 38.23
C LYS A 88 21.94 13.42 38.22
N MET A 89 22.22 14.36 37.31
CA MET A 89 21.49 15.64 37.21
C MET A 89 20.21 15.51 36.36
N PRO A 90 19.15 16.26 36.68
CA PRO A 90 17.94 16.28 35.86
C PRO A 90 18.24 16.91 34.49
N VAL A 91 17.69 16.30 33.43
CA VAL A 91 17.76 16.81 32.06
C VAL A 91 16.40 17.37 31.69
N VAL A 92 16.39 18.62 31.23
CA VAL A 92 15.20 19.35 30.82
C VAL A 92 15.35 19.76 29.36
N VAL A 93 14.31 19.54 28.56
CA VAL A 93 14.30 19.91 27.14
C VAL A 93 13.49 21.18 26.97
N ILE A 94 14.02 22.16 26.25
CA ILE A 94 13.27 23.32 25.76
C ILE A 94 13.06 23.11 24.26
N GLU A 95 11.81 23.12 23.85
CA GLU A 95 11.39 22.88 22.48
C GLU A 95 10.87 24.15 21.81
N ASN A 96 11.42 24.47 20.64
CA ASN A 96 10.93 25.54 19.80
C ASN A 96 9.64 25.11 19.09
N ASN A 97 8.49 25.37 19.72
CA ASN A 97 7.16 25.00 19.22
C ASN A 97 6.61 25.93 18.13
N LEU A 98 7.44 26.83 17.57
CA LEU A 98 7.15 27.40 16.24
C LEU A 98 7.23 26.32 15.15
N PHE A 99 8.08 25.31 15.39
CA PHE A 99 8.21 24.11 14.60
C PHE A 99 7.51 22.94 15.30
N ASN A 100 7.02 21.97 14.54
CA ASN A 100 6.38 20.79 15.12
C ASN A 100 7.38 19.64 15.30
N LYS A 101 7.81 19.03 14.20
CA LYS A 101 8.73 17.86 14.20
C LYS A 101 9.90 18.02 13.25
N GLN A 102 9.70 18.79 12.18
CA GLN A 102 10.74 19.21 11.25
C GLN A 102 11.27 20.56 11.67
N TYR A 103 12.59 20.68 11.75
CA TYR A 103 13.30 21.88 12.16
C TYR A 103 14.20 22.37 11.03
N PRO A 104 14.50 23.67 10.93
CA PRO A 104 15.43 24.18 9.94
C PRO A 104 16.81 23.53 10.11
N TYR A 105 17.37 23.07 9.00
CA TYR A 105 18.74 22.58 8.95
C TYR A 105 19.73 23.73 9.19
N LYS A 106 20.75 23.50 10.04
CA LYS A 106 21.67 24.56 10.53
C LYS A 106 23.09 24.45 10.00
N GLY A 107 23.31 23.87 8.82
CA GLY A 107 24.66 23.79 8.23
C GLY A 107 25.64 22.86 8.95
N THR A 108 25.14 21.91 9.76
CA THR A 108 25.93 21.00 10.60
C THR A 108 26.56 19.82 9.84
N LEU A 109 26.40 19.77 8.52
CA LEU A 109 26.92 18.72 7.63
C LEU A 109 27.85 19.35 6.60
N SER A 110 28.90 18.63 6.20
CA SER A 110 29.91 19.20 5.31
C SER A 110 29.37 19.52 3.92
N ASN A 111 28.39 18.75 3.44
CA ASN A 111 27.63 19.04 2.21
C ASN A 111 26.26 18.36 2.26
N VAL A 112 25.24 19.09 2.72
CA VAL A 112 23.86 18.57 2.86
C VAL A 112 23.25 18.12 1.53
N GLU A 113 23.56 18.78 0.43
CA GLU A 113 23.02 18.44 -0.90
C GLU A 113 23.53 17.07 -1.34
N SER A 114 24.83 16.82 -1.21
CA SER A 114 25.44 15.53 -1.53
C SER A 114 24.90 14.41 -0.65
N ILE A 115 24.75 14.65 0.66
CA ILE A 115 24.22 13.68 1.62
C ILE A 115 22.75 13.38 1.34
N TYR A 116 21.95 14.40 1.07
CA TYR A 116 20.56 14.25 0.62
C TYR A 116 20.50 13.45 -0.69
N HIS A 117 21.42 13.71 -1.63
CA HIS A 117 21.53 12.94 -2.86
C HIS A 117 21.89 11.46 -2.61
N TYR A 118 22.83 11.17 -1.69
CA TYR A 118 23.15 9.80 -1.29
C TYR A 118 21.97 9.08 -0.62
N LEU A 119 21.22 9.78 0.23
CA LEU A 119 20.07 9.21 0.95
C LEU A 119 18.88 8.90 0.04
N TYR A 120 18.66 9.70 -1.01
CA TYR A 120 17.40 9.70 -1.78
C TYR A 120 17.53 9.54 -3.29
N TYR A 121 18.73 9.59 -3.88
CA TYR A 121 18.93 9.55 -5.35
C TYR A 121 19.95 8.53 -5.84
N GLN A 122 20.96 8.14 -5.05
CA GLN A 122 21.88 7.02 -5.40
C GLN A 122 21.36 5.67 -4.88
N GLU A 123 20.15 5.28 -5.30
CA GLU A 123 19.52 4.02 -4.86
C GLU A 123 20.09 2.77 -5.58
N ASP A 124 20.73 2.93 -6.74
CA ASP A 124 21.12 1.81 -7.62
C ASP A 124 22.62 1.47 -7.59
N ASN A 125 23.48 2.34 -7.02
CA ASN A 125 24.93 2.11 -6.94
C ASN A 125 25.34 1.70 -5.52
N GLU A 126 26.27 0.75 -5.40
CA GLU A 126 26.93 0.46 -4.12
C GLU A 126 27.68 1.71 -3.65
N LEU A 127 27.41 2.14 -2.41
CA LEU A 127 28.12 3.25 -1.79
C LEU A 127 29.53 2.82 -1.41
N GLU A 128 30.50 3.70 -1.58
CA GLU A 128 31.88 3.45 -1.11
C GLU A 128 31.94 3.46 0.43
N ASN A 129 32.91 2.78 1.04
CA ASN A 129 33.04 2.69 2.51
C ASN A 129 33.05 4.06 3.21
N ASP A 130 33.67 5.08 2.60
CA ASP A 130 33.71 6.44 3.15
C ASP A 130 32.34 7.11 3.13
N GLN A 131 31.54 6.87 2.09
CA GLN A 131 30.15 7.34 2.01
C GLN A 131 29.26 6.63 3.03
N MET A 132 29.50 5.33 3.29
CA MET A 132 28.78 4.59 4.34
C MET A 132 29.06 5.16 5.73
N LYS A 133 30.33 5.48 6.04
CA LYS A 133 30.72 6.08 7.33
C LYS A 133 30.06 7.46 7.52
N ILE A 134 30.01 8.26 6.46
CA ILE A 134 29.27 9.55 6.44
C ILE A 134 27.79 9.34 6.79
N LEU A 135 27.10 8.42 6.11
CA LEU A 135 25.68 8.17 6.35
C LEU A 135 25.40 7.56 7.73
N GLU A 136 26.32 6.74 8.25
CA GLU A 136 26.23 6.21 9.62
C GLU A 136 26.27 7.33 10.65
N ASN A 137 27.25 8.22 10.50
CA ASN A 137 27.36 9.41 11.33
C ASN A 137 26.10 10.27 11.26
N VAL A 138 25.60 10.59 10.07
CA VAL A 138 24.37 11.41 9.91
C VAL A 138 23.16 10.76 10.59
N SER A 139 22.98 9.45 10.45
CA SER A 139 21.84 8.73 11.04
C SER A 139 21.84 8.71 12.58
N LYS A 140 22.99 8.98 13.22
CA LYS A 140 23.06 9.13 14.68
C LYS A 140 22.42 10.43 15.16
N PHE A 141 22.46 11.48 14.35
CA PHE A 141 22.01 12.83 14.72
C PHE A 141 20.66 13.21 14.14
N TYR A 142 20.37 12.77 12.91
CA TYR A 142 19.15 13.12 12.17
C TYR A 142 18.36 11.88 11.77
N GLY A 143 17.03 11.95 11.88
CA GLY A 143 16.10 10.92 11.42
C GLY A 143 15.81 11.02 9.92
N GLN A 144 15.42 12.21 9.48
CA GLN A 144 15.10 12.53 8.08
C GLN A 144 15.69 13.89 7.72
N ILE A 145 16.10 14.03 6.46
CA ILE A 145 16.47 15.31 5.85
C ILE A 145 15.48 15.55 4.72
N ASP A 146 14.66 16.59 4.83
CA ASP A 146 13.72 17.03 3.82
C ASP A 146 14.25 18.25 3.07
N TYR A 147 13.86 18.39 1.81
CA TYR A 147 14.26 19.49 0.94
C TYR A 147 13.03 20.15 0.35
N SER A 148 12.84 21.44 0.63
CA SER A 148 11.85 22.23 -0.07
C SER A 148 12.43 22.74 -1.39
N LYS A 149 11.79 22.37 -2.48
CA LYS A 149 12.12 22.90 -3.82
C LYS A 149 11.70 24.36 -4.00
N GLN A 150 10.70 24.82 -3.24
CA GLN A 150 10.18 26.19 -3.38
C GLN A 150 11.18 27.20 -2.82
N SER A 151 11.70 26.93 -1.61
CA SER A 151 12.65 27.82 -0.94
C SER A 151 14.12 27.44 -1.14
N GLY A 152 14.39 26.18 -1.53
CA GLY A 152 15.73 25.61 -1.51
C GLY A 152 16.23 25.23 -0.11
N ASN A 153 15.36 25.32 0.92
CA ASN A 153 15.73 25.03 2.30
C ASN A 153 15.75 23.53 2.60
N TYR A 154 16.60 23.14 3.53
CA TYR A 154 16.61 21.81 4.12
C TYR A 154 16.00 21.84 5.52
N TYR A 155 15.27 20.78 5.84
CA TYR A 155 14.66 20.57 7.15
C TYR A 155 15.09 19.21 7.71
N VAL A 156 15.25 19.11 9.02
CA VAL A 156 15.71 17.89 9.68
C VAL A 156 14.75 17.47 10.78
N THR A 157 14.60 16.16 10.96
CA THR A 157 13.96 15.58 12.14
C THR A 157 15.01 15.02 13.08
N TYR A 158 14.77 15.17 14.39
CA TYR A 158 15.65 14.65 15.43
C TYR A 158 15.15 13.29 15.94
N PRO A 159 16.03 12.33 16.23
CA PRO A 159 15.65 11.09 16.90
C PRO A 159 14.92 11.35 18.22
N GLU A 160 13.84 10.63 18.50
CA GLU A 160 13.08 10.76 19.75
C GLU A 160 13.90 10.35 20.99
N PHE A 161 13.50 10.90 22.14
CA PHE A 161 14.06 10.53 23.44
C PHE A 161 13.56 9.14 23.88
N ASP A 162 14.47 8.30 24.36
CA ASP A 162 14.14 6.95 24.84
C ASP A 162 13.28 6.96 26.11
N ASP A 163 13.63 7.84 27.04
CA ASP A 163 12.81 8.21 28.20
C ASP A 163 12.24 9.60 27.94
N LYS A 164 10.92 9.81 28.03
CA LYS A 164 10.32 11.14 27.84
C LYS A 164 10.86 12.12 28.89
N PRO A 165 11.79 13.03 28.55
CA PRO A 165 12.35 13.96 29.52
C PRO A 165 11.32 15.06 29.81
N LEU A 166 11.50 15.76 30.93
CA LEU A 166 10.69 16.93 31.23
C LEU A 166 10.91 17.96 30.10
N THR A 167 9.84 18.29 29.39
CA THR A 167 9.90 19.11 28.17
C THR A 167 9.04 20.36 28.33
N PHE A 168 9.62 21.52 28.05
CA PHE A 168 8.94 22.81 28.06
C PHE A 168 8.87 23.40 26.65
N LYS A 169 7.70 23.92 26.28
CA LYS A 169 7.51 24.67 25.05
C LYS A 169 7.97 26.12 25.23
N TYR A 170 8.59 26.69 24.20
CA TYR A 170 9.12 28.06 24.27
C TYR A 170 8.00 29.12 24.25
N PHE A 171 7.07 29.01 23.29
CA PHE A 171 5.89 29.85 23.20
C PHE A 171 4.71 29.23 23.94
N VAL A 172 3.82 30.10 24.41
CA VAL A 172 2.52 29.69 24.97
C VAL A 172 1.66 29.10 23.86
N GLU A 173 1.18 27.86 24.05
CA GLU A 173 0.23 27.23 23.12
C GLU A 173 -1.16 27.78 23.35
N LYS A 174 -1.72 28.37 22.29
CA LYS A 174 -3.11 28.85 22.23
C LYS A 174 -3.53 28.81 20.77
N ASP A 175 -4.67 28.21 20.49
CA ASP A 175 -5.16 28.10 19.12
C ASP A 175 -5.67 29.43 18.55
N TYR A 176 -5.40 29.64 17.26
CA TYR A 176 -5.93 30.75 16.49
C TYR A 176 -7.43 30.55 16.24
N ASN A 177 -8.21 31.62 16.35
CA ASN A 177 -9.65 31.56 16.07
C ASN A 177 -9.90 31.73 14.56
N VAL A 178 -10.41 30.68 13.91
CA VAL A 178 -10.61 30.64 12.45
C VAL A 178 -11.92 31.35 12.09
N ASN A 179 -11.84 32.34 11.19
CA ASN A 179 -13.00 32.98 10.59
C ASN A 179 -12.96 32.78 9.07
N PHE A 180 -13.89 32.00 8.54
CA PHE A 180 -14.01 31.76 7.11
C PHE A 180 -14.58 32.98 6.39
N SER A 181 -13.98 33.37 5.27
CA SER A 181 -14.47 34.45 4.43
C SER A 181 -14.21 34.15 2.96
N GLU A 182 -15.22 34.40 2.11
CA GLU A 182 -15.05 34.40 0.65
C GLU A 182 -14.41 35.71 0.14
N ASN A 183 -14.24 36.72 1.01
CA ASN A 183 -13.68 38.02 0.67
C ASN A 183 -12.22 38.10 1.15
N TYR A 184 -11.29 37.75 0.27
CA TYR A 184 -9.85 37.91 0.47
C TYR A 184 -9.20 38.62 -0.73
N PRO A 185 -8.03 39.24 -0.58
CA PRO A 185 -7.31 39.87 -1.69
C PRO A 185 -6.95 38.85 -2.79
N GLU A 186 -7.25 39.15 -4.05
CA GLU A 186 -6.88 38.27 -5.19
C GLU A 186 -5.42 38.45 -5.64
N GLU A 187 -4.82 39.62 -5.41
CA GLU A 187 -3.43 39.93 -5.75
C GLU A 187 -2.52 39.95 -4.50
N ASN A 188 -1.25 39.53 -4.64
CA ASN A 188 -0.25 39.48 -3.56
C ASN A 188 -0.66 38.63 -2.34
N ILE A 189 -1.32 37.49 -2.59
CA ILE A 189 -1.70 36.52 -1.57
C ILE A 189 -0.92 35.22 -1.74
N LEU A 190 -0.32 34.74 -0.66
CA LEU A 190 0.33 33.43 -0.63
C LEU A 190 -0.70 32.37 -0.21
N GLN A 191 -1.01 31.44 -1.11
CA GLN A 191 -1.97 30.38 -0.83
C GLN A 191 -1.26 29.17 -0.23
N ILE A 192 -1.71 28.73 0.94
CA ILE A 192 -1.17 27.56 1.64
C ILE A 192 -2.32 26.64 2.04
N GLU A 193 -2.22 25.38 1.66
CA GLU A 193 -3.12 24.34 2.13
C GLU A 193 -2.57 23.75 3.43
N LEU A 194 -3.36 23.78 4.49
CA LEU A 194 -2.96 23.26 5.80
C LEU A 194 -3.13 21.73 5.83
N SER A 195 -2.16 21.02 5.22
CA SER A 195 -2.15 19.56 5.05
C SER A 195 -1.10 18.85 5.93
N ASP A 196 -1.02 17.51 5.85
CA ASP A 196 0.04 16.74 6.53
C ASP A 196 1.45 17.10 6.04
N ASP A 197 1.59 17.56 4.78
CA ASP A 197 2.86 18.10 4.27
C ASP A 197 3.10 19.49 4.87
N GLU A 198 4.10 19.56 5.75
CA GLU A 198 4.45 20.75 6.51
C GLU A 198 5.37 21.70 5.73
N LEU A 199 6.02 21.25 4.65
CA LEU A 199 7.06 22.00 3.96
C LEU A 199 6.63 23.40 3.51
N PRO A 200 5.45 23.60 2.88
CA PRO A 200 5.00 24.95 2.49
C PRO A 200 4.81 25.89 3.68
N PHE A 201 4.38 25.35 4.82
CA PHE A 201 4.20 26.13 6.05
C PHE A 201 5.54 26.41 6.74
N LEU A 202 6.49 25.48 6.68
CA LEU A 202 7.85 25.70 7.16
C LEU A 202 8.59 26.74 6.32
N ASP A 203 8.38 26.76 5.01
CA ASP A 203 8.90 27.80 4.13
C ASP A 203 8.30 29.17 4.47
N LEU A 204 6.99 29.24 4.75
CA LEU A 204 6.36 30.45 5.27
C LEU A 204 7.06 30.94 6.54
N ILE A 205 7.28 30.05 7.52
CA ILE A 205 7.97 30.40 8.77
C ILE A 205 9.37 30.96 8.47
N MET A 206 10.12 30.33 7.58
CA MET A 206 11.46 30.79 7.21
C MET A 206 11.43 32.14 6.46
N ASN A 207 10.42 32.37 5.62
CA ASN A 207 10.24 33.63 4.90
C ASN A 207 9.87 34.80 5.84
N THR A 208 9.22 34.51 6.97
CA THR A 208 9.01 35.49 8.06
C THR A 208 10.33 36.04 8.61
N ILE A 209 11.38 35.21 8.62
CA ILE A 209 12.69 35.54 9.20
C ILE A 209 13.54 36.33 8.17
N SER A 210 13.33 36.11 6.87
CA SER A 210 14.10 36.74 5.78
C SER A 210 13.57 38.10 5.29
N LYS A 211 12.46 38.62 5.85
CA LYS A 211 11.80 39.91 5.50
C LYS A 211 11.28 40.00 4.05
N ASP A 212 10.53 39.00 3.61
CA ASP A 212 9.88 39.02 2.29
C ASP A 212 8.63 39.96 2.23
N LYS A 213 8.21 40.37 1.02
CA LYS A 213 7.20 41.42 0.78
C LYS A 213 5.74 40.98 0.94
N THR A 214 5.43 39.69 1.01
CA THR A 214 4.06 39.16 1.09
C THR A 214 3.52 39.28 2.52
N LYS A 215 2.37 39.95 2.70
CA LYS A 215 1.73 40.14 4.01
C LYS A 215 0.41 39.39 4.19
N ASN A 216 -0.18 38.86 3.11
CA ASN A 216 -1.46 38.16 3.15
C ASN A 216 -1.25 36.67 2.83
N VAL A 217 -1.78 35.80 3.68
CA VAL A 217 -1.72 34.34 3.52
C VAL A 217 -3.14 33.80 3.48
N LEU A 218 -3.50 33.08 2.42
CA LEU A 218 -4.77 32.36 2.31
C LEU A 218 -4.56 30.91 2.73
N CYS A 219 -5.06 30.56 3.91
CA CYS A 219 -5.14 29.18 4.38
C CYS A 219 -6.36 28.49 3.78
N ILE A 220 -6.12 27.45 2.97
CA ILE A 220 -7.17 26.52 2.55
C ILE A 220 -7.26 25.41 3.60
N LEU A 221 -8.46 25.16 4.12
CA LEU A 221 -8.72 24.11 5.08
C LEU A 221 -9.44 22.95 4.40
N SER A 222 -8.79 21.78 4.35
CA SER A 222 -9.46 20.53 3.98
C SER A 222 -10.03 19.86 5.23
N GLY A 223 -11.26 20.19 5.65
CA GLY A 223 -11.98 19.50 6.73
C GLY A 223 -12.56 20.40 7.82
N THR A 224 -13.14 19.79 8.87
CA THR A 224 -13.68 20.47 10.06
C THR A 224 -12.57 20.83 11.06
N ASP A 225 -12.74 21.91 11.82
CA ASP A 225 -11.76 22.47 12.78
C ASP A 225 -11.13 21.46 13.76
N GLU A 226 -11.78 20.33 14.04
CA GLU A 226 -11.31 19.32 15.01
C GLU A 226 -10.11 18.46 14.56
N LEU A 227 -9.65 18.55 13.29
CA LEU A 227 -8.63 17.64 12.73
C LEU A 227 -7.52 18.34 11.92
N ILE A 228 -7.15 19.58 12.25
CA ILE A 228 -6.05 20.28 11.56
C ILE A 228 -4.69 19.69 12.01
N PRO A 229 -3.86 19.15 11.09
CA PRO A 229 -2.61 18.49 11.44
C PRO A 229 -1.52 19.49 11.88
N ASN A 230 -0.38 18.96 12.31
CA ASN A 230 0.86 19.72 12.60
C ASN A 230 0.73 20.91 13.57
N ASN A 231 -0.33 20.92 14.39
CA ASN A 231 -0.68 22.01 15.31
C ASN A 231 -0.71 23.39 14.63
N TYR A 232 -1.19 23.47 13.38
CA TYR A 232 -1.14 24.72 12.62
C TYR A 232 -1.84 25.87 13.31
N LEU A 233 -3.00 25.67 13.95
CA LEU A 233 -3.72 26.77 14.62
C LEU A 233 -2.89 27.44 15.71
N SER A 234 -2.28 26.64 16.60
CA SER A 234 -1.38 27.15 17.63
C SER A 234 -0.17 27.87 17.04
N ARG A 235 0.40 27.36 15.94
CA ARG A 235 1.58 27.95 15.27
C ARG A 235 1.25 29.21 14.48
N ILE A 236 0.10 29.26 13.82
CA ILE A 236 -0.44 30.47 13.18
C ILE A 236 -0.66 31.54 14.23
N ASN A 237 -1.22 31.20 15.40
CA ASN A 237 -1.36 32.15 16.49
C ASN A 237 0.01 32.69 16.96
N ILE A 238 1.02 31.83 17.12
CA ILE A 238 2.39 32.28 17.40
C ILE A 238 2.88 33.24 16.30
N LEU A 239 2.76 32.86 15.03
CA LEU A 239 3.18 33.68 13.88
C LEU A 239 2.51 35.05 13.85
N THR A 240 1.19 35.13 14.08
CA THR A 240 0.47 36.42 14.13
C THR A 240 0.92 37.33 15.26
N ASN A 241 1.49 36.79 16.33
CA ASN A 241 2.00 37.58 17.45
C ASN A 241 3.47 38.03 17.25
N ILE A 242 4.22 37.37 16.36
CA ILE A 242 5.64 37.66 16.12
C ILE A 242 5.92 38.25 14.73
N SER A 243 4.90 38.40 13.87
CA SER A 243 5.02 38.87 12.48
C SER A 243 3.82 39.70 12.02
N ASP A 244 3.94 40.32 10.84
CA ASP A 244 2.93 41.18 10.20
C ASP A 244 1.90 40.41 9.33
N PHE A 245 1.93 39.06 9.33
CA PHE A 245 1.07 38.27 8.45
C PHE A 245 -0.41 38.40 8.82
N LYS A 246 -1.25 38.58 7.79
CA LYS A 246 -2.70 38.44 7.87
C LYS A 246 -3.12 37.12 7.25
N PHE A 247 -3.71 36.26 8.07
CA PHE A 247 -4.24 34.97 7.64
C PHE A 247 -5.73 35.08 7.30
N PHE A 248 -6.09 34.59 6.12
CA PHE A 248 -7.46 34.43 5.64
C PHE A 248 -7.77 32.94 5.53
N PHE A 249 -9.02 32.55 5.77
CA PHE A 249 -9.43 31.15 5.69
C PHE A 249 -10.59 31.00 4.70
N THR A 250 -10.45 30.07 3.77
CA THR A 250 -11.51 29.74 2.80
C THR A 250 -11.71 28.23 2.73
N THR A 251 -12.92 27.83 2.33
CA THR A 251 -13.22 26.47 1.86
C THR A 251 -13.15 26.43 0.34
N LEU A 252 -12.90 25.26 -0.23
CA LEU A 252 -12.92 25.04 -1.68
C LEU A 252 -14.37 25.00 -2.18
N SER A 253 -14.82 26.08 -2.83
CA SER A 253 -16.10 26.11 -3.55
C SER A 253 -15.89 26.03 -5.06
N ILE A 254 -16.61 25.14 -5.75
CA ILE A 254 -16.56 25.03 -7.22
C ILE A 254 -17.45 26.12 -7.82
N LYS A 255 -16.95 26.79 -8.86
CA LYS A 255 -17.68 27.82 -9.63
C LYS A 255 -17.63 27.50 -11.12
N ARG A 256 -18.67 27.90 -11.85
CA ARG A 256 -18.65 27.89 -13.33
C ARG A 256 -17.66 28.92 -13.84
N LYS A 257 -16.84 28.54 -14.81
CA LYS A 257 -15.84 29.38 -15.46
C LYS A 257 -16.17 29.58 -16.93
N VAL A 258 -15.68 30.67 -17.50
CA VAL A 258 -15.63 30.85 -18.96
C VAL A 258 -14.45 30.03 -19.48
N ILE A 259 -14.69 29.24 -20.53
CA ILE A 259 -13.70 28.29 -21.07
C ILE A 259 -13.18 28.85 -22.39
N GLU A 260 -11.95 29.39 -22.38
CA GLU A 260 -11.38 30.05 -23.56
C GLU A 260 -11.15 29.06 -24.72
N ASN A 261 -10.70 27.84 -24.40
CA ASN A 261 -10.35 26.81 -25.38
C ASN A 261 -11.54 25.90 -25.77
N GLU A 262 -12.78 26.22 -25.37
CA GLU A 262 -13.94 25.33 -25.52
C GLU A 262 -14.17 24.90 -26.97
N PHE A 263 -13.95 25.81 -27.92
CA PHE A 263 -14.12 25.53 -29.35
C PHE A 263 -13.19 24.41 -29.83
N ALA A 264 -11.93 24.40 -29.38
CA ALA A 264 -10.97 23.37 -29.75
C ALA A 264 -11.37 22.01 -29.16
N TYR A 265 -11.84 21.98 -27.91
CA TYR A 265 -12.31 20.74 -27.29
C TYR A 265 -13.58 20.20 -27.97
N LYS A 266 -14.52 21.09 -28.32
CA LYS A 266 -15.74 20.72 -29.07
C LYS A 266 -15.42 20.15 -30.45
N LYS A 267 -14.40 20.70 -31.13
CA LYS A 267 -13.94 20.16 -32.42
C LYS A 267 -13.49 18.70 -32.27
N ILE A 268 -12.64 18.40 -31.28
CA ILE A 268 -12.19 17.03 -30.99
C ILE A 268 -13.38 16.12 -30.63
N LEU A 269 -14.28 16.61 -29.77
CA LEU A 269 -15.48 15.87 -29.36
C LEU A 269 -16.34 15.47 -30.56
N LYS A 270 -16.58 16.40 -31.49
CA LYS A 270 -17.40 16.17 -32.68
C LYS A 270 -16.73 15.24 -33.68
N GLU A 271 -15.46 15.51 -34.01
CA GLU A 271 -14.72 14.77 -35.04
C GLU A 271 -14.47 13.30 -34.64
N ILE A 272 -14.19 13.05 -33.36
CA ILE A 272 -13.78 11.72 -32.87
C ILE A 272 -14.94 10.95 -32.25
N TYR A 273 -15.76 11.61 -31.43
CA TYR A 273 -16.79 10.95 -30.63
C TYR A 273 -18.20 11.14 -31.20
N GLY A 274 -18.38 12.02 -32.20
CA GLY A 274 -19.66 12.28 -32.84
C GLY A 274 -20.67 13.03 -31.95
N TYR A 275 -20.23 13.66 -30.86
CA TYR A 275 -21.10 14.44 -29.99
C TYR A 275 -20.96 15.94 -30.26
N GLU A 276 -22.08 16.65 -30.34
CA GLU A 276 -22.11 18.10 -30.57
C GLU A 276 -21.83 18.92 -29.30
N ASN A 277 -22.21 18.40 -28.13
CA ASN A 277 -22.12 19.12 -26.86
C ASN A 277 -21.54 18.22 -25.75
N PHE A 278 -20.81 18.85 -24.85
CA PHE A 278 -20.37 18.25 -23.60
C PHE A 278 -21.55 18.01 -22.65
N LYS A 279 -21.45 16.99 -21.80
CA LYS A 279 -22.44 16.77 -20.75
C LYS A 279 -22.24 17.76 -19.61
N GLU A 280 -23.35 18.17 -19.03
CA GLU A 280 -23.37 18.80 -17.70
C GLU A 280 -23.42 17.70 -16.63
N ILE A 281 -22.61 17.82 -15.60
CA ILE A 281 -22.52 16.86 -14.49
C ILE A 281 -22.82 17.61 -13.18
N GLU A 282 -23.66 17.04 -12.33
CA GLU A 282 -23.93 17.59 -11.00
C GLU A 282 -22.77 17.28 -10.03
N PHE A 283 -22.17 18.35 -9.48
CA PHE A 283 -21.16 18.29 -8.42
C PHE A 283 -21.70 18.95 -7.15
N TYR A 284 -21.27 18.49 -5.97
CA TYR A 284 -21.48 19.25 -4.75
C TYR A 284 -20.70 20.57 -4.83
N LYS A 285 -21.40 21.69 -4.60
CA LYS A 285 -20.84 23.03 -4.75
C LYS A 285 -19.73 23.32 -3.74
N ASN A 286 -19.93 22.86 -2.51
CA ASN A 286 -18.96 22.91 -1.42
C ASN A 286 -19.17 21.63 -0.59
N ILE A 287 -18.30 20.64 -0.75
CA ILE A 287 -18.40 19.40 0.02
C ILE A 287 -17.86 19.57 1.46
N GLU A 288 -17.02 20.58 1.67
CA GLU A 288 -16.30 20.80 2.93
C GLU A 288 -17.22 21.30 4.04
N ASN A 289 -18.22 22.11 3.68
CA ASN A 289 -19.26 22.56 4.60
C ASN A 289 -20.39 21.53 4.80
N GLN A 290 -20.26 20.33 4.22
CA GLN A 290 -21.24 19.24 4.30
C GLN A 290 -22.64 19.63 3.80
N ASN A 291 -22.73 20.59 2.87
CA ASN A 291 -23.98 20.98 2.22
C ASN A 291 -24.26 20.10 0.98
N LYS A 292 -25.52 19.74 0.79
CA LYS A 292 -26.01 18.97 -0.37
C LYS A 292 -26.37 19.83 -1.59
N GLU A 293 -26.13 21.14 -1.54
CA GLU A 293 -26.28 22.03 -2.70
C GLU A 293 -25.36 21.59 -3.83
N THR A 294 -25.93 21.33 -5.00
CA THR A 294 -25.20 20.95 -6.21
C THR A 294 -25.09 22.11 -7.20
N ILE A 295 -24.07 22.04 -8.04
CA ILE A 295 -23.86 22.89 -9.20
C ILE A 295 -23.57 22.00 -10.42
N GLU A 296 -24.19 22.34 -11.54
CA GLU A 296 -23.89 21.68 -12.82
C GLU A 296 -22.60 22.26 -13.42
N ILE A 297 -21.62 21.40 -13.69
CA ILE A 297 -20.36 21.77 -14.35
C ILE A 297 -20.24 20.98 -15.66
N SER A 298 -19.87 21.70 -16.71
CA SER A 298 -19.62 21.09 -18.02
C SER A 298 -18.34 20.24 -17.99
N GLN A 299 -18.34 19.10 -18.69
CA GLN A 299 -17.12 18.32 -18.90
C GLN A 299 -15.99 19.16 -19.51
N ALA A 300 -16.32 20.16 -20.33
CA ALA A 300 -15.35 21.07 -20.92
C ALA A 300 -14.53 21.84 -19.88
N GLN A 301 -15.11 22.22 -18.74
CA GLN A 301 -14.40 22.95 -17.69
C GLN A 301 -13.35 22.07 -17.02
N ILE A 302 -13.67 20.80 -16.77
CA ILE A 302 -12.73 19.83 -16.20
C ILE A 302 -11.58 19.57 -17.17
N ILE A 303 -11.91 19.40 -18.46
CA ILE A 303 -10.92 19.26 -19.53
C ILE A 303 -9.98 20.48 -19.56
N ASP A 304 -10.54 21.68 -19.45
CA ASP A 304 -9.77 22.93 -19.49
C ASP A 304 -8.84 23.08 -18.28
N ASP A 305 -9.32 22.80 -17.06
CA ASP A 305 -8.47 22.81 -15.87
C ASP A 305 -7.29 21.83 -16.00
N ILE A 306 -7.53 20.63 -16.57
CA ILE A 306 -6.45 19.65 -16.83
C ILE A 306 -5.44 20.22 -17.83
N VAL A 307 -5.91 20.80 -18.94
CA VAL A 307 -5.05 21.37 -19.99
C VAL A 307 -4.24 22.53 -19.45
N ILE A 308 -4.86 23.51 -18.79
CA ILE A 308 -4.19 24.68 -18.23
C ILE A 308 -3.06 24.26 -17.30
N HIS A 309 -3.31 23.30 -16.40
CA HIS A 309 -2.29 22.86 -15.45
C HIS A 309 -1.22 21.96 -16.07
N ALA A 310 -1.54 21.22 -17.13
CA ALA A 310 -0.54 20.53 -17.94
C ALA A 310 0.40 21.53 -18.62
N GLU A 311 -0.16 22.58 -19.23
CA GLU A 311 0.63 23.61 -19.90
C GLU A 311 1.48 24.40 -18.92
N LYS A 312 0.95 24.79 -17.75
CA LYS A 312 1.75 25.41 -16.68
C LYS A 312 2.93 24.54 -16.27
N ALA A 313 2.70 23.23 -16.07
CA ALA A 313 3.75 22.29 -15.72
C ALA A 313 4.84 22.22 -16.82
N MET A 314 4.44 22.15 -18.09
CA MET A 314 5.35 22.12 -19.23
C MET A 314 6.19 23.40 -19.35
N HIS A 315 5.63 24.56 -18.99
CA HIS A 315 6.35 25.85 -18.99
C HIS A 315 7.15 26.11 -17.69
N GLY A 316 7.13 25.18 -16.73
CA GLY A 316 7.84 25.33 -15.45
C GLY A 316 7.19 26.30 -14.47
N GLU A 317 5.92 26.66 -14.68
CA GLU A 317 5.11 27.47 -13.78
C GLU A 317 4.47 26.62 -12.66
N ASP A 318 3.94 27.30 -11.63
CA ASP A 318 3.19 26.63 -10.57
C ASP A 318 1.89 26.02 -11.10
N PHE A 319 1.77 24.70 -10.97
CA PHE A 319 0.62 23.93 -11.42
C PHE A 319 -0.05 23.20 -10.25
N ARG A 320 -1.29 22.76 -10.49
CA ARG A 320 -2.12 22.04 -9.52
C ARG A 320 -2.54 20.70 -10.10
N ASP A 321 -2.78 19.76 -9.22
CA ASP A 321 -3.37 18.47 -9.56
C ASP A 321 -4.89 18.59 -9.68
N VAL A 322 -5.56 17.52 -10.12
CA VAL A 322 -7.03 17.51 -10.24
C VAL A 322 -7.59 16.21 -9.67
N TYR A 323 -8.60 16.30 -8.82
CA TYR A 323 -9.28 15.16 -8.23
C TYR A 323 -10.74 15.14 -8.67
N ILE A 324 -11.19 14.09 -9.38
CA ILE A 324 -12.56 13.99 -9.89
C ILE A 324 -13.25 12.74 -9.35
N THR A 325 -14.39 12.93 -8.68
CA THR A 325 -15.41 11.90 -8.52
C THR A 325 -16.53 12.15 -9.52
N ALA A 326 -16.83 11.15 -10.34
CA ALA A 326 -17.90 11.22 -11.33
C ALA A 326 -18.52 9.84 -11.52
N ALA A 327 -19.84 9.74 -11.37
CA ALA A 327 -20.57 8.48 -11.45
C ALA A 327 -20.28 7.71 -12.76
N THR A 328 -20.46 6.39 -12.71
CA THR A 328 -20.36 5.54 -13.90
C THR A 328 -21.34 6.04 -14.99
N GLY A 329 -20.87 6.14 -16.23
CA GLY A 329 -21.65 6.71 -17.35
C GLY A 329 -21.55 8.24 -17.53
N ALA A 330 -20.91 8.96 -16.60
CA ALA A 330 -20.65 10.40 -16.72
C ALA A 330 -19.63 10.78 -17.83
N GLY A 331 -19.07 9.79 -18.54
CA GLY A 331 -18.12 10.02 -19.63
C GLY A 331 -16.69 10.31 -19.16
N LYS A 332 -16.24 9.67 -18.07
CA LYS A 332 -14.88 9.80 -17.52
C LYS A 332 -13.77 9.70 -18.59
N SER A 333 -13.86 8.71 -19.49
CA SER A 333 -12.91 8.54 -20.59
C SER A 333 -12.75 9.79 -21.46
N VAL A 334 -13.84 10.49 -21.78
CA VAL A 334 -13.79 11.71 -22.60
C VAL A 334 -13.02 12.81 -21.88
N MET A 335 -13.25 12.97 -20.58
CA MET A 335 -12.62 14.01 -19.75
C MET A 335 -11.11 13.87 -19.64
N PHE A 336 -10.54 12.68 -19.88
CA PHE A 336 -9.10 12.47 -19.82
C PHE A 336 -8.44 12.14 -21.16
N GLN A 337 -9.21 11.70 -22.16
CA GLN A 337 -8.72 11.50 -23.54
C GLN A 337 -8.62 12.82 -24.31
N ILE A 338 -9.59 13.73 -24.18
CA ILE A 338 -9.56 15.01 -24.91
C ILE A 338 -8.36 15.89 -24.51
N PRO A 339 -8.01 16.09 -23.21
CA PRO A 339 -6.82 16.83 -22.85
C PRO A 339 -5.55 16.26 -23.50
N ALA A 340 -5.40 14.93 -23.52
CA ALA A 340 -4.25 14.26 -24.11
C ALA A 340 -4.13 14.54 -25.63
N LEU A 341 -5.24 14.38 -26.35
CA LEU A 341 -5.30 14.64 -27.80
C LEU A 341 -5.09 16.12 -28.12
N TYR A 342 -5.65 17.01 -27.31
CA TYR A 342 -5.47 18.44 -27.47
C TYR A 342 -4.00 18.85 -27.31
N LEU A 343 -3.34 18.39 -26.23
CA LEU A 343 -1.93 18.67 -25.98
C LEU A 343 -1.05 18.12 -27.11
N ALA A 344 -1.28 16.88 -27.55
CA ALA A 344 -0.52 16.30 -28.66
C ALA A 344 -0.73 17.01 -30.00
N ASN A 345 -1.92 17.55 -30.26
CA ASN A 345 -2.23 18.32 -31.47
C ASN A 345 -1.69 19.76 -31.41
N LYS A 346 -1.61 20.37 -30.23
CA LYS A 346 -1.11 21.74 -30.04
C LYS A 346 0.41 21.80 -30.09
N TYR A 347 1.10 20.84 -29.48
CA TYR A 347 2.56 20.80 -29.39
C TYR A 347 3.15 19.77 -30.38
N VAL A 348 2.96 20.00 -31.69
CA VAL A 348 3.28 19.02 -32.75
C VAL A 348 4.77 18.65 -32.82
N ASP A 349 5.66 19.60 -32.55
CA ASP A 349 7.12 19.42 -32.65
C ASP A 349 7.74 18.76 -31.40
N ASP A 350 7.05 18.84 -30.25
CA ASP A 350 7.43 18.21 -28.99
C ASP A 350 6.19 17.65 -28.29
N LYS A 351 5.65 16.57 -28.86
CA LYS A 351 4.38 16.02 -28.40
C LYS A 351 4.53 15.45 -26.98
N PRO A 352 3.85 16.02 -25.98
CA PRO A 352 3.89 15.45 -24.64
C PRO A 352 3.13 14.12 -24.60
N LEU A 353 3.69 13.14 -23.89
CA LEU A 353 3.03 11.85 -23.69
C LEU A 353 2.06 11.94 -22.50
N THR A 354 0.82 11.45 -22.68
CA THR A 354 -0.09 11.23 -21.57
C THR A 354 0.01 9.78 -21.06
N LEU A 355 0.25 9.62 -19.76
CA LEU A 355 0.28 8.31 -19.10
C LEU A 355 -1.07 8.07 -18.41
N VAL A 356 -1.72 6.94 -18.67
CA VAL A 356 -2.96 6.53 -18.01
C VAL A 356 -2.70 5.26 -17.20
N ILE A 357 -2.68 5.41 -15.88
CA ILE A 357 -2.51 4.32 -14.94
C ILE A 357 -3.87 3.70 -14.66
N SER A 358 -4.03 2.43 -15.03
CA SER A 358 -5.29 1.70 -14.90
C SER A 358 -5.07 0.35 -14.19
N PRO A 359 -6.02 -0.11 -13.36
CA PRO A 359 -5.83 -1.30 -12.53
C PRO A 359 -5.95 -2.61 -13.31
N LEU A 360 -6.80 -2.70 -14.32
CA LEU A 360 -7.13 -3.98 -14.96
C LEU A 360 -6.65 -4.01 -16.40
N ILE A 361 -6.03 -5.12 -16.80
CA ILE A 361 -5.60 -5.35 -18.18
C ILE A 361 -6.79 -5.24 -19.14
N GLY A 362 -7.97 -5.77 -18.75
CA GLY A 362 -9.21 -5.64 -19.51
C GLY A 362 -9.56 -4.17 -19.79
N LEU A 363 -9.59 -3.34 -18.76
CA LEU A 363 -9.86 -1.90 -18.88
C LEU A 363 -8.91 -1.20 -19.85
N MET A 364 -7.62 -1.48 -19.76
CA MET A 364 -6.62 -0.86 -20.63
C MET A 364 -6.85 -1.23 -22.10
N ASN A 365 -7.07 -2.53 -22.38
CA ASN A 365 -7.32 -3.00 -23.74
C ASN A 365 -8.62 -2.41 -24.30
N ASP A 366 -9.70 -2.42 -23.51
CA ASP A 366 -11.00 -1.89 -23.92
C ASP A 366 -10.93 -0.41 -24.29
N GLN A 367 -10.16 0.38 -23.54
CA GLN A 367 -9.96 1.80 -23.85
C GLN A 367 -9.18 2.00 -25.16
N VAL A 368 -8.07 1.29 -25.35
CA VAL A 368 -7.28 1.37 -26.59
C VAL A 368 -8.08 0.90 -27.80
N ASP A 369 -8.78 -0.23 -27.70
CA ASP A 369 -9.60 -0.78 -28.79
C ASP A 369 -10.80 0.14 -29.12
N SER A 370 -11.37 0.81 -28.12
CA SER A 370 -12.40 1.84 -28.32
C SER A 370 -11.85 3.07 -29.04
N MET A 371 -10.64 3.52 -28.71
CA MET A 371 -9.98 4.64 -29.37
C MET A 371 -9.60 4.34 -30.82
N LYS A 372 -9.03 3.15 -31.09
CA LYS A 372 -8.71 2.68 -32.45
C LYS A 372 -9.96 2.59 -33.33
N ARG A 373 -11.07 2.05 -32.80
CA ARG A 373 -12.37 2.01 -33.52
C ARG A 373 -12.91 3.40 -33.89
N LYS A 374 -12.48 4.45 -33.19
CA LYS A 374 -12.82 5.86 -33.48
C LYS A 374 -11.79 6.56 -34.36
N GLY A 375 -10.81 5.83 -34.89
CA GLY A 375 -9.75 6.37 -35.76
C GLY A 375 -8.55 6.97 -35.03
N ILE A 376 -8.42 6.76 -33.72
CA ILE A 376 -7.23 7.21 -32.95
C ILE A 376 -6.23 6.04 -32.84
N GLU A 377 -5.32 5.98 -33.81
CA GLU A 377 -4.26 4.94 -33.87
C GLU A 377 -3.09 5.20 -32.91
N ASN A 378 -2.95 6.44 -32.47
CA ASN A 378 -1.93 7.01 -31.60
C ASN A 378 -2.19 6.71 -30.09
N SER A 379 -2.87 5.60 -29.79
CA SER A 379 -3.08 5.09 -28.44
C SER A 379 -2.52 3.67 -28.29
N ALA A 380 -1.88 3.37 -27.16
CA ALA A 380 -1.27 2.07 -26.91
C ALA A 380 -1.41 1.61 -25.45
N THR A 381 -1.23 0.32 -25.22
CA THR A 381 -1.20 -0.26 -23.87
C THR A 381 0.00 -1.21 -23.73
N ILE A 382 0.67 -1.16 -22.58
CA ILE A 382 1.70 -2.14 -22.19
C ILE A 382 1.27 -2.77 -20.88
N ASN A 383 1.08 -4.09 -20.90
CA ASN A 383 0.70 -4.88 -19.74
C ASN A 383 1.39 -6.25 -19.72
N GLY A 384 1.13 -7.05 -18.68
CA GLY A 384 1.76 -8.37 -18.49
C GLY A 384 1.44 -9.41 -19.58
N ASN A 385 0.38 -9.19 -20.36
CA ASN A 385 0.00 -10.05 -21.48
C ASN A 385 0.48 -9.51 -22.83
N THR A 386 0.99 -8.27 -22.89
CA THR A 386 1.43 -7.65 -24.15
C THR A 386 2.60 -8.45 -24.71
N PRO A 387 2.48 -8.99 -25.94
CA PRO A 387 3.55 -9.70 -26.56
C PRO A 387 4.82 -8.84 -26.67
N PRO A 388 5.98 -9.46 -26.56
CA PRO A 388 7.27 -8.82 -26.54
C PRO A 388 7.60 -7.94 -27.75
N TYR A 389 7.35 -8.48 -28.95
CA TYR A 389 7.57 -7.79 -30.21
C TYR A 389 6.64 -6.58 -30.34
N GLU A 390 5.42 -6.71 -29.83
CA GLU A 390 4.43 -5.64 -29.82
C GLU A 390 4.84 -4.57 -28.81
N LYS A 391 5.34 -4.97 -27.64
CA LYS A 391 5.88 -4.06 -26.62
C LYS A 391 7.05 -3.25 -27.16
N GLU A 392 8.03 -3.86 -27.83
CA GLU A 392 9.14 -3.14 -28.47
C GLU A 392 8.64 -2.19 -29.57
N SER A 393 7.74 -2.65 -30.44
CA SER A 393 7.13 -1.79 -31.45
C SER A 393 6.41 -0.59 -30.82
N ILE A 394 5.68 -0.80 -29.72
CA ILE A 394 5.02 0.28 -28.97
C ILE A 394 6.06 1.22 -28.37
N LEU A 395 7.14 0.72 -27.76
CA LEU A 395 8.22 1.55 -27.21
C LEU A 395 8.89 2.41 -28.29
N ASP A 396 9.19 1.84 -29.45
CA ASP A 396 9.74 2.59 -30.59
C ASP A 396 8.77 3.67 -31.06
N LYS A 397 7.47 3.34 -31.15
CA LYS A 397 6.44 4.32 -31.51
C LYS A 397 6.30 5.42 -30.45
N ILE A 398 6.41 5.09 -29.17
CA ILE A 398 6.41 6.08 -28.08
C ILE A 398 7.60 7.01 -28.25
N GLN A 399 8.81 6.48 -28.40
CA GLN A 399 10.04 7.28 -28.52
C GLN A 399 10.03 8.16 -29.78
N ASN A 400 9.45 7.68 -30.88
CA ASN A 400 9.31 8.42 -32.14
C ASN A 400 8.08 9.37 -32.16
N GLN A 401 7.47 9.66 -31.01
CA GLN A 401 6.32 10.56 -30.89
C GLN A 401 5.06 10.16 -31.69
N GLN A 402 4.87 8.86 -31.91
CA GLN A 402 3.72 8.30 -32.64
C GLN A 402 2.59 7.81 -31.72
N VAL A 403 2.86 7.63 -30.43
CA VAL A 403 1.86 7.32 -29.40
C VAL A 403 1.66 8.55 -28.53
N ASP A 404 0.43 9.03 -28.42
CA ASP A 404 0.09 10.20 -27.61
C ASP A 404 -0.47 9.80 -26.24
N ILE A 405 -1.13 8.64 -26.17
CA ILE A 405 -1.71 8.11 -24.93
C ILE A 405 -1.21 6.69 -24.68
N LEU A 406 -0.58 6.48 -23.52
CA LEU A 406 -0.11 5.17 -23.07
C LEU A 406 -0.88 4.71 -21.84
N TYR A 407 -1.61 3.61 -21.96
CA TYR A 407 -2.25 2.91 -20.84
C TYR A 407 -1.30 1.88 -20.25
N LEU A 408 -1.16 1.86 -18.92
CA LEU A 408 -0.32 0.87 -18.23
C LEU A 408 -0.76 0.63 -16.79
N SER A 409 -0.28 -0.47 -16.21
CA SER A 409 -0.47 -0.78 -14.79
C SER A 409 0.59 -0.09 -13.91
N PRO A 410 0.34 0.15 -12.60
CA PRO A 410 1.36 0.70 -11.72
C PRO A 410 2.60 -0.19 -11.62
N GLU A 411 2.44 -1.52 -11.69
CA GLU A 411 3.56 -2.47 -11.72
C GLU A 411 4.42 -2.27 -12.97
N THR A 412 3.77 -2.10 -14.13
CA THR A 412 4.46 -1.89 -15.41
C THR A 412 5.24 -0.58 -15.41
N LEU A 413 4.72 0.47 -14.76
CA LEU A 413 5.43 1.74 -14.60
C LEU A 413 6.68 1.55 -13.72
N GLN A 414 6.50 0.93 -12.56
CA GLN A 414 7.52 0.79 -11.51
C GLN A 414 8.55 -0.30 -11.79
N ALA A 415 8.30 -1.17 -12.78
CA ALA A 415 9.20 -2.24 -13.16
C ALA A 415 10.56 -1.76 -13.71
N ARG A 416 10.74 -0.47 -13.98
CA ARG A 416 11.96 0.08 -14.57
C ARG A 416 12.56 1.10 -13.62
N SER A 417 13.88 1.04 -13.42
CA SER A 417 14.62 2.01 -12.62
C SER A 417 14.58 3.40 -13.25
N ASP A 418 14.64 3.48 -14.59
CA ASP A 418 14.55 4.71 -15.37
C ASP A 418 13.31 4.71 -16.28
N ILE A 419 12.49 5.75 -16.16
CA ILE A 419 11.31 6.00 -17.01
C ILE A 419 11.69 6.17 -18.49
N LYS A 420 12.92 6.60 -18.80
CA LYS A 420 13.40 6.80 -20.18
C LYS A 420 13.41 5.48 -20.96
N MET A 421 13.53 4.34 -20.28
CA MET A 421 13.36 3.03 -20.89
C MET A 421 11.92 2.79 -21.41
N LEU A 422 10.94 3.57 -20.95
CA LEU A 422 9.56 3.55 -21.41
C LEU A 422 9.27 4.67 -22.41
N ILE A 423 9.70 5.91 -22.11
CA ILE A 423 9.27 7.11 -22.84
C ILE A 423 10.36 7.76 -23.70
N GLY A 424 11.61 7.26 -23.64
CA GLY A 424 12.77 7.92 -24.24
C GLY A 424 13.04 9.27 -23.57
N ASN A 425 13.31 10.30 -24.38
CA ASN A 425 13.52 11.68 -23.91
C ASN A 425 12.24 12.54 -24.01
N ARG A 426 11.06 11.94 -24.18
CA ARG A 426 9.82 12.71 -24.32
C ARG A 426 9.38 13.31 -22.99
N ASN A 427 8.76 14.49 -23.08
CA ASN A 427 8.08 15.13 -21.97
C ASN A 427 6.78 14.38 -21.60
N ILE A 428 6.44 14.39 -20.31
CA ILE A 428 5.16 13.87 -19.81
C ILE A 428 4.21 15.06 -19.70
N GLY A 429 3.09 15.01 -20.41
CA GLY A 429 2.08 16.08 -20.35
C GLY A 429 1.22 15.98 -19.10
N VAL A 430 0.63 14.81 -18.88
CA VAL A 430 -0.30 14.53 -17.77
C VAL A 430 -0.16 13.07 -17.35
N VAL A 431 -0.27 12.82 -16.05
CA VAL A 431 -0.44 11.47 -15.50
C VAL A 431 -1.86 11.33 -14.97
N ILE A 432 -2.63 10.42 -15.56
CA ILE A 432 -4.00 10.10 -15.16
C ILE A 432 -3.99 8.83 -14.33
N ILE A 433 -4.64 8.86 -13.16
CA ILE A 433 -4.90 7.69 -12.33
C ILE A 433 -6.39 7.34 -12.45
N ASP A 434 -6.69 6.32 -13.24
CA ASP A 434 -8.05 5.81 -13.39
C ASP A 434 -8.41 4.91 -12.20
N GLU A 435 -9.68 4.96 -11.80
CA GLU A 435 -10.24 4.24 -10.66
C GLU A 435 -9.44 4.44 -9.36
N ALA A 436 -9.13 5.71 -9.09
CA ALA A 436 -8.23 6.15 -8.01
C ALA A 436 -8.67 5.73 -6.60
N HIS A 437 -9.92 5.32 -6.38
CA HIS A 437 -10.34 4.72 -5.11
C HIS A 437 -9.49 3.50 -4.73
N ILE A 438 -8.90 2.78 -5.70
CA ILE A 438 -8.01 1.65 -5.47
C ILE A 438 -6.79 2.02 -4.64
N VAL A 439 -6.28 3.26 -4.76
CA VAL A 439 -5.16 3.75 -3.94
C VAL A 439 -5.46 3.57 -2.45
N THR A 440 -6.71 3.79 -2.04
CA THR A 440 -7.13 3.73 -0.63
C THR A 440 -7.75 2.39 -0.27
N THR A 441 -8.61 1.82 -1.13
CA THR A 441 -9.34 0.58 -0.83
C THR A 441 -8.49 -0.67 -0.98
N TRP A 442 -7.57 -0.70 -1.96
CA TRP A 442 -6.74 -1.87 -2.28
C TRP A 442 -5.25 -1.63 -2.02
N GLY A 443 -4.76 -0.38 -2.11
CA GLY A 443 -3.34 -0.06 -1.96
C GLY A 443 -2.76 -0.52 -0.61
N LYS A 444 -3.54 -0.38 0.47
CA LYS A 444 -3.14 -0.76 1.85
C LYS A 444 -3.48 -2.20 2.24
N THR A 445 -4.12 -3.00 1.37
CA THR A 445 -4.69 -4.32 1.75
C THR A 445 -4.53 -5.45 0.71
N PHE A 446 -4.46 -5.12 -0.59
CA PHE A 446 -4.51 -6.11 -1.67
C PHE A 446 -3.48 -5.89 -2.78
N ARG A 447 -3.22 -4.62 -3.17
CA ARG A 447 -2.38 -4.29 -4.33
C ARG A 447 -1.42 -3.15 -4.02
N SER A 448 -0.33 -3.52 -3.36
CA SER A 448 0.66 -2.60 -2.79
C SER A 448 1.29 -1.63 -3.79
N ASP A 449 1.37 -2.01 -5.08
CA ASP A 449 2.01 -1.19 -6.11
C ASP A 449 1.29 0.16 -6.33
N TYR A 450 -0.01 0.27 -6.01
CA TYR A 450 -0.71 1.57 -6.00
C TYR A 450 -0.26 2.48 -4.85
N TRP A 451 0.19 1.91 -3.73
CA TRP A 451 0.70 2.68 -2.60
C TRP A 451 2.15 3.13 -2.84
N TYR A 452 2.97 2.29 -3.49
CA TYR A 452 4.30 2.68 -3.97
C TYR A 452 4.26 3.70 -5.12
N LEU A 453 3.18 3.72 -5.90
CA LEU A 453 3.01 4.62 -7.04
C LEU A 453 3.22 6.09 -6.67
N GLY A 454 2.70 6.56 -5.53
CA GLY A 454 2.88 7.96 -5.14
C GLY A 454 4.33 8.33 -4.83
N ILE A 455 5.10 7.40 -4.25
CA ILE A 455 6.54 7.58 -4.03
C ILE A 455 7.25 7.66 -5.38
N TYR A 456 6.91 6.76 -6.30
CA TYR A 456 7.45 6.75 -7.65
C TYR A 456 7.14 8.04 -8.41
N LEU A 457 5.89 8.51 -8.39
CA LEU A 457 5.48 9.75 -9.06
C LEU A 457 6.12 11.00 -8.43
N ALA A 458 6.25 11.05 -7.11
CA ALA A 458 6.97 12.13 -6.43
C ALA A 458 8.46 12.17 -6.84
N LYS A 459 9.09 11.00 -7.02
CA LYS A 459 10.45 10.89 -7.56
C LYS A 459 10.49 11.39 -9.01
N LEU A 460 9.57 10.90 -9.85
CA LEU A 460 9.48 11.28 -11.25
C LEU A 460 9.27 12.79 -11.43
N ARG A 461 8.51 13.43 -10.54
CA ARG A 461 8.27 14.88 -10.47
C ARG A 461 9.52 15.73 -10.15
N LYS A 462 10.64 15.09 -9.79
CA LYS A 462 11.93 15.76 -9.64
C LYS A 462 12.57 16.03 -11.00
N GLU A 463 12.37 15.14 -11.96
CA GLU A 463 12.95 15.23 -13.31
C GLU A 463 11.95 15.78 -14.34
N TYR A 464 10.67 15.41 -14.25
CA TYR A 464 9.62 15.82 -15.18
C TYR A 464 8.54 16.63 -14.45
N LYS A 465 7.92 17.60 -15.12
CA LYS A 465 6.83 18.40 -14.56
C LYS A 465 5.51 18.01 -15.21
N PHE A 466 4.56 17.54 -14.41
CA PHE A 466 3.23 17.13 -14.89
C PHE A 466 2.20 17.15 -13.74
N PRO A 467 0.93 17.50 -14.02
CA PRO A 467 -0.16 17.31 -13.09
C PRO A 467 -0.55 15.82 -12.99
N ILE A 468 -0.99 15.42 -11.80
CA ILE A 468 -1.67 14.15 -11.53
C ILE A 468 -3.16 14.43 -11.55
N VAL A 469 -3.89 13.66 -12.35
CA VAL A 469 -5.34 13.75 -12.46
C VAL A 469 -5.96 12.43 -12.03
N THR A 470 -6.85 12.45 -11.04
CA THR A 470 -7.50 11.22 -10.56
C THR A 470 -8.96 11.16 -11.01
N PHE A 471 -9.40 9.97 -11.40
CA PHE A 471 -10.80 9.69 -11.68
C PHE A 471 -11.29 8.54 -10.81
N THR A 472 -12.43 8.70 -10.16
CA THR A 472 -13.14 7.62 -9.47
C THR A 472 -14.65 7.79 -9.58
N ALA A 473 -15.41 6.71 -9.43
CA ALA A 473 -16.87 6.80 -9.40
C ALA A 473 -17.38 7.52 -8.14
N THR A 474 -16.79 7.16 -6.99
CA THR A 474 -17.23 7.59 -5.67
C THR A 474 -16.02 7.67 -4.73
N ALA A 475 -16.05 8.60 -3.78
CA ALA A 475 -15.08 8.71 -2.70
C ALA A 475 -15.72 9.43 -1.50
N ILE A 476 -15.44 8.96 -0.29
CA ILE A 476 -15.87 9.61 0.95
C ILE A 476 -14.96 10.81 1.20
N TYR A 477 -15.55 11.96 1.49
CA TYR A 477 -14.87 13.18 1.90
C TYR A 477 -15.05 13.40 3.41
N GLY A 478 -13.99 13.67 4.15
CA GLY A 478 -14.05 13.93 5.58
C GLY A 478 -14.33 12.70 6.44
N GLY A 479 -14.38 12.93 7.76
CA GLY A 479 -14.71 11.90 8.74
C GLY A 479 -13.64 10.81 8.91
N ARG A 480 -14.04 9.67 9.49
CA ARG A 480 -13.12 8.56 9.82
C ARG A 480 -12.65 7.76 8.60
N GLU A 481 -13.38 7.83 7.50
CA GLU A 481 -13.13 7.05 6.29
C GLU A 481 -12.75 7.94 5.10
N ASP A 482 -12.10 9.08 5.37
CA ASP A 482 -11.74 10.07 4.35
C ASP A 482 -10.84 9.46 3.26
N MET A 483 -11.46 9.18 2.11
CA MET A 483 -10.79 8.59 0.95
C MET A 483 -10.09 9.65 0.12
N TYR A 484 -10.56 10.89 0.15
CA TYR A 484 -9.95 12.00 -0.58
C TYR A 484 -8.57 12.31 0.00
N LEU A 485 -8.49 12.57 1.31
CA LEU A 485 -7.22 12.83 2.00
C LEU A 485 -6.26 11.65 1.84
N ASP A 486 -6.75 10.42 2.03
CA ASP A 486 -5.95 9.21 1.82
C ASP A 486 -5.37 9.15 0.40
N THR A 487 -6.16 9.45 -0.64
CA THR A 487 -5.70 9.40 -2.04
C THR A 487 -4.69 10.52 -2.32
N ARG A 488 -5.02 11.76 -1.91
CA ARG A 488 -4.17 12.94 -2.06
C ARG A 488 -2.80 12.70 -1.45
N ASN A 489 -2.78 12.26 -0.19
CA ASN A 489 -1.55 11.98 0.55
C ASN A 489 -0.79 10.77 -0.03
N SER A 490 -1.49 9.70 -0.41
CA SER A 490 -0.83 8.49 -0.93
C SER A 490 -0.19 8.73 -2.30
N LEU A 491 -0.74 9.61 -3.13
CA LEU A 491 -0.21 9.96 -4.46
C LEU A 491 0.73 11.18 -4.44
N ASN A 492 0.91 11.84 -3.29
CA ASN A 492 1.62 13.12 -3.16
C ASN A 492 1.08 14.17 -4.14
N MET A 493 -0.24 14.36 -4.15
CA MET A 493 -0.90 15.34 -5.03
C MET A 493 -0.63 16.78 -4.55
N ILE A 494 -0.39 17.68 -5.51
CA ILE A 494 -0.07 19.09 -5.29
C ILE A 494 -1.37 19.90 -5.38
N SER A 495 -1.88 20.30 -4.22
CA SER A 495 -3.08 21.13 -4.01
C SER A 495 -4.17 20.92 -5.08
N PRO A 496 -4.83 19.76 -5.12
CA PRO A 496 -5.69 19.42 -6.24
C PRO A 496 -6.92 20.34 -6.35
N ILE A 497 -7.34 20.62 -7.59
CA ILE A 497 -8.68 21.11 -7.89
C ILE A 497 -9.64 19.94 -7.76
N SER A 498 -10.59 20.02 -6.83
CA SER A 498 -11.43 18.88 -6.46
C SER A 498 -12.86 19.04 -6.95
N TYR A 499 -13.33 18.06 -7.70
CA TYR A 499 -14.68 17.93 -8.24
C TYR A 499 -15.35 16.71 -7.60
N PHE A 500 -16.32 16.92 -6.71
CA PHE A 500 -17.07 15.84 -6.06
C PHE A 500 -18.46 15.66 -6.66
N GLY A 501 -18.62 14.67 -7.54
CA GLY A 501 -19.87 14.34 -8.18
C GLY A 501 -20.92 13.86 -7.19
N LYS A 502 -22.18 14.16 -7.48
CA LYS A 502 -23.32 13.72 -6.68
C LYS A 502 -23.38 12.19 -6.63
N VAL A 503 -23.38 11.63 -5.42
CA VAL A 503 -23.38 10.16 -5.21
C VAL A 503 -24.78 9.56 -5.40
N ARG A 504 -25.80 10.33 -5.05
CA ARG A 504 -27.20 9.91 -5.11
C ARG A 504 -27.69 9.66 -6.54
N ARG A 505 -28.38 8.52 -6.72
CA ARG A 505 -29.02 8.11 -7.97
C ARG A 505 -30.53 7.96 -7.76
N ASP A 506 -31.28 9.03 -8.03
CA ASP A 506 -32.74 9.09 -7.78
C ASP A 506 -33.55 8.03 -8.55
N GLU A 507 -33.02 7.54 -9.67
CA GLU A 507 -33.63 6.47 -10.48
C GLU A 507 -33.44 5.05 -9.89
N ILE A 508 -32.63 4.89 -8.85
CA ILE A 508 -32.41 3.59 -8.20
C ILE A 508 -33.23 3.53 -6.92
N LEU A 509 -34.21 2.63 -6.91
CA LEU A 509 -35.07 2.38 -5.77
C LEU A 509 -34.53 1.21 -4.93
N MET A 510 -34.55 1.38 -3.62
CA MET A 510 -34.00 0.42 -2.67
C MET A 510 -35.09 -0.52 -2.13
N ILE A 511 -34.85 -1.82 -2.23
CA ILE A 511 -35.70 -2.87 -1.68
C ILE A 511 -34.87 -3.68 -0.69
N VAL A 512 -34.89 -3.25 0.58
CA VAL A 512 -34.10 -3.89 1.65
C VAL A 512 -35.01 -4.50 2.70
N LYS A 513 -34.97 -5.81 2.88
CA LYS A 513 -35.89 -6.52 3.78
C LYS A 513 -35.16 -7.34 4.83
N SER A 514 -35.55 -7.18 6.09
CA SER A 514 -35.21 -8.16 7.13
C SER A 514 -35.92 -9.48 6.83
N SER A 515 -35.15 -10.57 6.76
CA SER A 515 -35.65 -11.90 6.40
C SER A 515 -35.60 -12.90 7.56
N GLU A 516 -35.56 -12.42 8.81
CA GLU A 516 -35.52 -13.29 10.01
C GLU A 516 -36.75 -14.23 10.08
N LYS A 517 -37.93 -13.79 9.61
CA LYS A 517 -39.12 -14.66 9.51
C LYS A 517 -38.98 -15.76 8.45
N ASP A 518 -38.30 -15.49 7.34
CA ASP A 518 -38.01 -16.50 6.32
C ASP A 518 -36.99 -17.52 6.85
N LEU A 519 -36.03 -17.07 7.66
CA LEU A 519 -35.07 -17.95 8.34
C LEU A 519 -35.79 -18.94 9.27
N GLU A 520 -36.81 -18.50 10.00
CA GLU A 520 -37.61 -19.40 10.85
C GLU A 520 -38.40 -20.43 10.03
N LYS A 521 -39.02 -20.02 8.92
CA LYS A 521 -39.77 -20.92 8.02
C LYS A 521 -38.89 -22.03 7.44
N GLU A 522 -37.61 -21.74 7.22
CA GLU A 522 -36.65 -22.68 6.65
C GLU A 522 -35.86 -23.45 7.72
N GLY A 523 -36.40 -23.57 8.94
CA GLY A 523 -35.79 -24.36 10.01
C GLY A 523 -34.50 -23.76 10.57
N ARG A 524 -34.30 -22.44 10.42
CA ARG A 524 -33.09 -21.69 10.80
C ARG A 524 -31.82 -22.09 10.03
N ASP A 525 -32.00 -22.71 8.87
CA ASP A 525 -30.92 -22.93 7.92
C ASP A 525 -30.68 -21.66 7.08
N TYR A 526 -29.58 -20.97 7.39
CA TYR A 526 -29.17 -19.76 6.71
C TYR A 526 -28.96 -19.95 5.20
N ARG A 527 -28.29 -21.03 4.79
CA ARG A 527 -27.95 -21.26 3.37
C ARG A 527 -29.19 -21.57 2.56
N LYS A 528 -30.03 -22.47 3.08
CA LYS A 528 -31.32 -22.82 2.47
C LYS A 528 -32.19 -21.57 2.30
N THR A 529 -32.33 -20.76 3.36
CA THR A 529 -33.11 -19.52 3.33
C THR A 529 -32.65 -18.57 2.22
N LYS A 530 -31.35 -18.28 2.17
CA LYS A 530 -30.80 -17.35 1.17
C LYS A 530 -30.91 -17.87 -0.26
N HIS A 531 -30.76 -19.18 -0.49
CA HIS A 531 -31.02 -19.79 -1.80
C HIS A 531 -32.49 -19.68 -2.21
N THR A 532 -33.43 -19.98 -1.31
CA THR A 532 -34.87 -19.84 -1.58
C THR A 532 -35.24 -18.38 -1.91
N LEU A 533 -34.68 -17.41 -1.20
CA LEU A 533 -34.91 -15.98 -1.44
C LEU A 533 -34.34 -15.52 -2.80
N ALA A 534 -33.10 -15.89 -3.11
CA ALA A 534 -32.47 -15.57 -4.37
C ALA A 534 -33.24 -16.17 -5.57
N LEU A 535 -33.72 -17.40 -5.45
CA LEU A 535 -34.57 -18.03 -6.48
C LEU A 535 -35.88 -17.25 -6.68
N ARG A 536 -36.57 -16.90 -5.59
CA ARG A 536 -37.81 -16.07 -5.65
C ARG A 536 -37.58 -14.75 -6.39
N HIS A 537 -36.41 -14.13 -6.22
CA HIS A 537 -36.04 -12.91 -6.93
C HIS A 537 -35.85 -13.12 -8.44
N ILE A 538 -35.14 -14.18 -8.84
CA ILE A 538 -34.96 -14.52 -10.26
C ILE A 538 -36.32 -14.86 -10.91
N GLU A 539 -37.16 -15.64 -10.24
CA GLU A 539 -38.51 -15.98 -10.74
C GLU A 539 -39.40 -14.74 -10.93
N ARG A 540 -39.31 -13.78 -10.01
CA ARG A 540 -40.05 -12.52 -10.12
C ARG A 540 -39.53 -11.66 -11.28
N ALA A 541 -38.21 -11.57 -11.42
CA ALA A 541 -37.59 -10.85 -12.54
C ALA A 541 -37.98 -11.49 -13.89
N TYR A 542 -38.03 -12.83 -13.95
CA TYR A 542 -38.48 -13.59 -15.12
C TYR A 542 -39.91 -13.27 -15.52
N LYS A 543 -40.83 -13.29 -14.55
CA LYS A 543 -42.24 -12.92 -14.78
C LYS A 543 -42.39 -11.49 -15.31
N ASN A 544 -41.52 -10.59 -14.90
CA ASN A 544 -41.53 -9.18 -15.28
C ASN A 544 -40.63 -8.85 -16.49
N LYS A 545 -39.95 -9.84 -17.08
CA LYS A 545 -38.98 -9.66 -18.18
C LYS A 545 -37.87 -8.63 -17.85
N GLN A 546 -37.33 -8.72 -16.63
CA GLN A 546 -36.32 -7.79 -16.13
C GLN A 546 -34.92 -8.41 -16.14
N LYS A 547 -34.00 -7.79 -16.88
CA LYS A 547 -32.57 -8.14 -16.85
C LYS A 547 -31.99 -7.89 -15.46
N SER A 548 -31.37 -8.91 -14.86
CA SER A 548 -30.92 -8.84 -13.45
C SER A 548 -29.49 -9.33 -13.25
N LEU A 549 -28.76 -8.68 -12.35
CA LEU A 549 -27.41 -9.04 -11.92
C LEU A 549 -27.45 -9.48 -10.45
N ILE A 550 -26.85 -10.64 -10.14
CA ILE A 550 -26.88 -11.21 -8.79
C ILE A 550 -25.46 -11.32 -8.24
N TYR A 551 -25.16 -10.59 -7.17
CA TYR A 551 -23.85 -10.58 -6.52
C TYR A 551 -23.72 -11.61 -5.38
N PHE A 552 -22.60 -12.32 -5.38
CA PHE A 552 -22.20 -13.30 -4.36
C PHE A 552 -20.86 -12.92 -3.73
N PRO A 553 -20.69 -13.06 -2.40
CA PRO A 553 -19.42 -12.83 -1.71
C PRO A 553 -18.28 -13.71 -2.24
N THR A 554 -18.55 -14.99 -2.52
CA THR A 554 -17.51 -15.94 -2.94
C THR A 554 -17.96 -16.80 -4.11
N VAL A 555 -16.98 -17.29 -4.89
CA VAL A 555 -17.21 -18.24 -6.00
C VAL A 555 -17.89 -19.51 -5.52
N LYS A 556 -17.58 -19.95 -4.29
CA LYS A 556 -18.21 -21.13 -3.70
C LYS A 556 -19.72 -20.94 -3.56
N LEU A 557 -20.17 -19.81 -3.00
CA LEU A 557 -21.60 -19.52 -2.83
C LEU A 557 -22.32 -19.37 -4.16
N LEU A 558 -21.66 -18.76 -5.15
CA LEU A 558 -22.16 -18.65 -6.51
C LEU A 558 -22.42 -20.04 -7.10
N MET A 559 -21.45 -20.95 -7.00
CA MET A 559 -21.58 -22.32 -7.50
C MET A 559 -22.62 -23.14 -6.72
N ASP A 560 -22.65 -23.03 -5.40
CA ASP A 560 -23.64 -23.69 -4.54
C ASP A 560 -25.07 -23.26 -4.93
N PHE A 561 -25.28 -21.96 -5.15
CA PHE A 561 -26.58 -21.45 -5.62
C PHE A 561 -26.88 -21.87 -7.06
N ASN A 562 -25.90 -21.89 -7.97
CA ASN A 562 -26.11 -22.38 -9.33
C ASN A 562 -26.56 -23.85 -9.35
N ASN A 563 -25.99 -24.69 -8.49
CA ASN A 563 -26.42 -26.08 -8.33
C ASN A 563 -27.85 -26.16 -7.77
N PHE A 564 -28.18 -25.34 -6.79
CA PHE A 564 -29.54 -25.21 -6.28
C PHE A 564 -30.53 -24.76 -7.36
N LEU A 565 -30.17 -23.77 -8.18
CA LEU A 565 -30.97 -23.28 -9.31
C LEU A 565 -31.21 -24.40 -10.33
N THR A 566 -30.17 -25.17 -10.64
CA THR A 566 -30.25 -26.31 -11.58
C THR A 566 -31.24 -27.37 -11.12
N GLN A 567 -31.29 -27.64 -9.81
CA GLN A 567 -32.19 -28.64 -9.25
C GLN A 567 -33.64 -28.15 -9.14
N ASN A 568 -33.87 -26.86 -8.89
CA ASN A 568 -35.20 -26.34 -8.53
C ASN A 568 -35.89 -25.55 -9.66
N ALA A 569 -35.13 -24.99 -10.61
CA ALA A 569 -35.67 -24.22 -11.74
C ALA A 569 -34.77 -24.37 -12.99
N PRO A 570 -34.72 -25.58 -13.59
CA PRO A 570 -33.81 -25.88 -14.70
C PRO A 570 -34.03 -24.97 -15.93
N ASN A 571 -35.27 -24.53 -16.17
CA ASN A 571 -35.62 -23.61 -17.26
C ASN A 571 -35.00 -22.22 -17.12
N LEU A 572 -34.60 -21.81 -15.92
CA LEU A 572 -33.93 -20.51 -15.70
C LEU A 572 -32.42 -20.60 -15.90
N VAL A 573 -31.84 -21.81 -15.86
CA VAL A 573 -30.39 -22.01 -16.00
C VAL A 573 -29.90 -21.63 -17.40
N GLU A 574 -30.66 -21.97 -18.45
CA GLU A 574 -30.27 -21.71 -19.84
C GLU A 574 -30.10 -20.21 -20.16
N ILE A 575 -30.81 -19.34 -19.42
CA ILE A 575 -30.74 -17.88 -19.55
C ILE A 575 -29.96 -17.22 -18.41
N THR A 576 -29.17 -18.01 -17.65
CA THR A 576 -28.36 -17.55 -16.52
C THR A 576 -26.87 -17.83 -16.75
N GLY A 577 -26.07 -16.77 -16.85
CA GLY A 577 -24.61 -16.85 -16.92
C GLY A 577 -23.94 -16.84 -15.54
N LYS A 578 -22.65 -17.22 -15.52
CA LYS A 578 -21.78 -17.13 -14.34
C LYS A 578 -20.60 -16.24 -14.67
N TYR A 579 -20.22 -15.34 -13.76
CA TYR A 579 -19.09 -14.45 -13.95
C TYR A 579 -18.25 -14.30 -12.66
N HIS A 580 -17.03 -14.80 -12.69
CA HIS A 580 -16.12 -14.69 -11.54
C HIS A 580 -14.65 -14.64 -11.96
N GLY A 581 -13.77 -14.22 -11.04
CA GLY A 581 -12.34 -14.00 -11.29
C GLY A 581 -11.62 -15.20 -11.91
N GLY A 582 -11.97 -16.43 -11.51
CA GLY A 582 -11.36 -17.67 -12.01
C GLY A 582 -11.76 -18.14 -13.42
N LEU A 583 -12.68 -17.47 -14.12
CA LEU A 583 -12.98 -17.78 -15.52
C LEU A 583 -11.86 -17.29 -16.45
N LYS A 584 -11.63 -18.02 -17.55
CA LYS A 584 -10.75 -17.59 -18.63
C LYS A 584 -11.31 -16.32 -19.30
N LYS A 585 -10.46 -15.61 -20.05
CA LYS A 585 -10.86 -14.35 -20.70
C LYS A 585 -11.98 -14.60 -21.71
N GLU A 586 -11.85 -15.64 -22.51
CA GLU A 586 -12.80 -16.00 -23.57
C GLU A 586 -14.19 -16.29 -23.00
N GLU A 587 -14.25 -17.01 -21.86
CA GLU A 587 -15.52 -17.30 -21.16
C GLU A 587 -16.17 -16.04 -20.58
N LYS A 588 -15.37 -15.11 -20.04
CA LYS A 588 -15.86 -13.82 -19.54
C LYS A 588 -16.46 -12.99 -20.67
N ASP A 589 -15.75 -12.91 -21.80
CA ASP A 589 -16.15 -12.15 -22.97
C ASP A 589 -17.44 -12.73 -23.58
N GLU A 590 -17.57 -14.06 -23.63
CA GLU A 590 -18.78 -14.74 -24.09
C GLU A 590 -20.00 -14.43 -23.21
N VAL A 591 -19.86 -14.56 -21.88
CA VAL A 591 -20.96 -14.26 -20.94
C VAL A 591 -21.37 -12.79 -21.03
N LEU A 592 -20.41 -11.86 -21.16
CA LEU A 592 -20.70 -10.45 -21.33
C LEU A 592 -21.43 -10.17 -22.64
N TYR A 593 -20.96 -10.75 -23.74
CA TYR A 593 -21.60 -10.62 -25.05
C TYR A 593 -23.05 -11.10 -24.99
N GLN A 594 -23.28 -12.32 -24.51
CA GLN A 594 -24.63 -12.91 -24.39
C GLN A 594 -25.55 -12.11 -23.45
N TYR A 595 -25.01 -11.50 -22.40
CA TYR A 595 -25.79 -10.66 -21.49
C TYR A 595 -26.12 -9.29 -22.08
N ILE A 596 -25.22 -8.73 -22.90
CA ILE A 596 -25.45 -7.49 -23.64
C ILE A 596 -26.49 -7.70 -24.75
N THR A 597 -26.38 -8.77 -25.54
CA THR A 597 -27.33 -9.13 -26.61
C THR A 597 -28.70 -9.55 -26.08
N GLY A 598 -28.75 -10.02 -24.82
CA GLY A 598 -29.98 -10.44 -24.15
C GLY A 598 -30.26 -11.95 -24.23
N ASP A 599 -29.33 -12.74 -24.77
CA ASP A 599 -29.37 -14.20 -24.73
C ASP A 599 -29.35 -14.70 -23.27
N LEU A 600 -28.56 -14.03 -22.43
CA LEU A 600 -28.64 -14.16 -20.98
C LEU A 600 -29.49 -13.03 -20.40
N GLN A 601 -30.42 -13.40 -19.51
CA GLN A 601 -31.24 -12.44 -18.74
C GLN A 601 -30.70 -12.24 -17.32
N TYR A 602 -29.93 -13.22 -16.83
CA TYR A 602 -29.37 -13.22 -15.49
C TYR A 602 -27.88 -13.50 -15.52
N VAL A 603 -27.14 -12.86 -14.63
CA VAL A 603 -25.74 -13.19 -14.38
C VAL A 603 -25.53 -13.36 -12.88
N LEU A 604 -25.05 -14.54 -12.48
CA LEU A 604 -24.52 -14.80 -11.16
C LEU A 604 -23.07 -14.35 -11.13
N ALA A 605 -22.74 -13.38 -10.28
CA ALA A 605 -21.46 -12.69 -10.30
C ALA A 605 -20.81 -12.60 -8.92
N THR A 606 -19.47 -12.62 -8.88
CA THR A 606 -18.74 -12.02 -7.75
C THR A 606 -18.35 -10.58 -8.08
N LYS A 607 -17.65 -9.90 -7.16
CA LYS A 607 -17.08 -8.55 -7.38
C LYS A 607 -16.24 -8.43 -8.67
N ALA A 608 -15.80 -9.54 -9.26
CA ALA A 608 -15.15 -9.56 -10.55
C ALA A 608 -16.02 -9.01 -11.70
N PHE A 609 -17.35 -9.14 -11.62
CA PHE A 609 -18.27 -8.44 -12.53
C PHE A 609 -18.34 -6.98 -12.12
N GLY A 610 -17.31 -6.25 -12.50
CA GLY A 610 -16.96 -4.99 -11.86
C GLY A 610 -16.58 -3.92 -12.87
N MET A 611 -15.45 -3.30 -12.57
CA MET A 611 -14.90 -2.16 -13.29
C MET A 611 -14.79 -2.44 -14.79
N GLY A 612 -15.13 -1.46 -15.63
CA GLY A 612 -15.06 -1.57 -17.09
C GLY A 612 -16.31 -2.10 -17.78
N ILE A 613 -17.20 -2.77 -17.05
CA ILE A 613 -18.46 -3.26 -17.64
C ILE A 613 -19.48 -2.13 -17.72
N ASP A 614 -19.95 -1.86 -18.94
CA ASP A 614 -20.98 -0.87 -19.24
C ASP A 614 -22.17 -1.52 -19.95
N ILE A 615 -23.24 -1.77 -19.19
CA ILE A 615 -24.48 -2.36 -19.70
C ILE A 615 -25.62 -1.39 -19.38
N PRO A 616 -26.31 -0.86 -20.41
CA PRO A 616 -27.21 0.27 -20.24
C PRO A 616 -28.56 -0.10 -19.60
N ASP A 617 -28.99 -1.36 -19.71
CA ASP A 617 -30.37 -1.80 -19.46
C ASP A 617 -30.54 -2.78 -18.29
N ILE A 618 -29.59 -2.85 -17.35
CA ILE A 618 -29.75 -3.65 -16.13
C ILE A 618 -30.87 -3.03 -15.28
N THR A 619 -31.91 -3.83 -14.98
CA THR A 619 -33.05 -3.38 -14.19
C THR A 619 -32.86 -3.66 -12.71
N ASN A 620 -32.41 -4.87 -12.35
CA ASN A 620 -32.24 -5.28 -10.96
C ASN A 620 -30.78 -5.60 -10.65
N VAL A 621 -30.28 -5.11 -9.53
CA VAL A 621 -29.05 -5.58 -8.88
C VAL A 621 -29.45 -6.18 -7.54
N TYR A 622 -29.31 -7.49 -7.40
CA TYR A 622 -29.63 -8.23 -6.19
C TYR A 622 -28.36 -8.74 -5.51
N HIS A 623 -28.21 -8.46 -4.22
CA HIS A 623 -27.10 -8.98 -3.43
C HIS A 623 -27.56 -10.21 -2.64
N TYR A 624 -26.98 -11.37 -2.96
CA TYR A 624 -27.15 -12.56 -2.13
C TYR A 624 -26.64 -12.29 -0.72
N ALA A 625 -25.53 -11.58 -0.58
CA ALA A 625 -25.07 -10.97 0.67
C ALA A 625 -24.11 -9.83 0.29
N PRO A 626 -23.79 -8.89 1.20
CA PRO A 626 -22.85 -7.82 0.88
C PRO A 626 -21.48 -8.40 0.49
N THR A 627 -20.92 -7.87 -0.58
CA THR A 627 -19.67 -8.33 -1.23
C THR A 627 -18.45 -7.50 -0.84
N GLY A 628 -18.63 -6.47 -0.02
CA GLY A 628 -17.59 -5.51 0.34
C GLY A 628 -18.07 -4.45 1.33
N ASN A 629 -17.48 -3.27 1.24
CA ASN A 629 -17.80 -2.11 2.07
C ASN A 629 -19.00 -1.30 1.50
N VAL A 630 -19.36 -0.17 2.13
CA VAL A 630 -20.44 0.71 1.65
C VAL A 630 -20.15 1.24 0.24
N VAL A 631 -18.90 1.64 -0.02
CA VAL A 631 -18.49 2.18 -1.33
C VAL A 631 -18.69 1.14 -2.43
N ASP A 632 -18.29 -0.11 -2.17
CA ASP A 632 -18.50 -1.23 -3.08
C ASP A 632 -19.99 -1.46 -3.36
N TYR A 633 -20.82 -1.49 -2.31
CA TYR A 633 -22.26 -1.68 -2.45
C TYR A 633 -22.90 -0.59 -3.32
N ILE A 634 -22.55 0.68 -3.10
CA ILE A 634 -23.06 1.80 -3.90
C ILE A 634 -22.62 1.72 -5.37
N GLN A 635 -21.36 1.34 -5.63
CA GLN A 635 -20.88 1.15 -7.00
C GLN A 635 -21.57 -0.03 -7.70
N GLU A 636 -21.83 -1.11 -6.98
CA GLU A 636 -22.49 -2.31 -7.50
C GLU A 636 -23.95 -2.06 -7.85
N ILE A 637 -24.74 -1.44 -6.95
CA ILE A 637 -26.14 -1.09 -7.26
C ILE A 637 -26.22 -0.01 -8.35
N GLY A 638 -25.22 0.88 -8.44
CA GLY A 638 -25.11 1.93 -9.46
C GLY A 638 -25.07 1.42 -10.91
N ARG A 639 -24.95 0.10 -11.11
CA ARG A 639 -25.07 -0.58 -12.41
C ARG A 639 -26.51 -0.65 -12.91
N ALA A 640 -27.50 -0.57 -12.03
CA ALA A 640 -28.90 -0.52 -12.42
C ALA A 640 -29.23 0.84 -13.06
N ALA A 641 -30.18 0.85 -14.00
CA ALA A 641 -30.74 2.06 -14.61
C ALA A 641 -29.69 3.05 -15.14
N ARG A 642 -28.67 2.54 -15.85
CA ARG A 642 -27.58 3.37 -16.38
C ARG A 642 -28.03 4.23 -17.56
N ASP A 643 -28.94 3.74 -18.39
CA ASP A 643 -29.63 4.52 -19.42
C ASP A 643 -31.12 4.67 -19.07
N LYS A 644 -31.51 5.88 -18.66
CA LYS A 644 -32.89 6.24 -18.27
C LYS A 644 -33.89 6.05 -19.41
N ASN A 645 -33.43 6.09 -20.67
CA ASN A 645 -34.29 5.85 -21.83
C ASN A 645 -34.64 4.37 -21.99
N LYS A 646 -33.82 3.46 -21.44
CA LYS A 646 -34.06 2.00 -21.47
C LYS A 646 -34.69 1.49 -20.18
N VAL A 647 -34.26 2.02 -19.04
CA VAL A 647 -34.74 1.63 -17.71
C VAL A 647 -35.03 2.89 -16.91
N ILE A 648 -36.32 3.21 -16.75
CA ILE A 648 -36.77 4.41 -16.03
C ILE A 648 -36.42 4.32 -14.54
N ASN A 649 -36.66 3.16 -13.92
CA ASN A 649 -36.34 2.90 -12.52
C ASN A 649 -35.59 1.57 -12.39
N GLY A 650 -34.42 1.62 -11.75
CA GLY A 650 -33.65 0.44 -11.38
C GLY A 650 -33.89 0.07 -9.92
N PHE A 651 -33.51 -1.15 -9.53
CA PHE A 651 -33.70 -1.65 -8.18
C PHE A 651 -32.41 -2.18 -7.56
N GLY A 652 -32.01 -1.63 -6.42
CA GLY A 652 -31.00 -2.21 -5.53
C GLY A 652 -31.69 -3.06 -4.47
N ILE A 653 -31.40 -4.36 -4.43
CA ILE A 653 -32.20 -5.33 -3.68
C ILE A 653 -31.31 -6.16 -2.75
N ILE A 654 -31.70 -6.29 -1.49
CA ILE A 654 -31.09 -7.24 -0.54
C ILE A 654 -32.12 -7.75 0.48
N ASP A 655 -32.16 -9.07 0.63
CA ASP A 655 -32.88 -9.74 1.72
C ASP A 655 -31.90 -9.96 2.88
N PHE A 656 -31.79 -8.98 3.77
CA PHE A 656 -30.77 -8.94 4.81
C PHE A 656 -31.07 -9.93 5.96
N LEU A 657 -30.05 -10.71 6.32
CA LEU A 657 -29.97 -11.48 7.56
C LEU A 657 -28.73 -11.05 8.35
N ASN A 658 -28.82 -11.02 9.68
CA ASN A 658 -27.67 -10.64 10.52
C ASN A 658 -26.42 -11.50 10.27
N ARG A 659 -26.62 -12.77 9.87
CA ARG A 659 -25.53 -13.70 9.52
C ARG A 659 -24.81 -13.33 8.21
N ASP A 660 -25.38 -12.48 7.35
CA ASP A 660 -24.72 -11.99 6.12
C ASP A 660 -23.41 -11.23 6.45
N MET A 661 -23.35 -10.60 7.63
CA MET A 661 -22.14 -9.89 8.08
C MET A 661 -20.95 -10.82 8.34
N ASN A 662 -21.17 -12.13 8.50
CA ASN A 662 -20.08 -13.09 8.59
C ASN A 662 -19.35 -13.26 7.25
N GLU A 663 -20.06 -13.10 6.12
CA GLU A 663 -19.44 -13.14 4.78
C GLU A 663 -18.50 -11.95 4.57
N VAL A 664 -18.92 -10.76 4.99
CA VAL A 664 -18.10 -9.53 4.94
C VAL A 664 -16.84 -9.66 5.81
N LYS A 665 -17.00 -10.18 7.04
CA LYS A 665 -15.87 -10.45 7.94
C LYS A 665 -14.91 -11.48 7.35
N GLN A 666 -15.43 -12.52 6.70
CA GLN A 666 -14.61 -13.54 6.05
C GLN A 666 -13.79 -12.92 4.91
N LEU A 667 -14.41 -12.13 4.03
CA LEU A 667 -13.71 -11.46 2.93
C LEU A 667 -12.58 -10.53 3.42
N TYR A 668 -12.84 -9.78 4.49
CA TYR A 668 -11.81 -8.95 5.11
C TYR A 668 -10.69 -9.78 5.75
N GLY A 669 -11.04 -10.81 6.52
CA GLY A 669 -10.08 -11.68 7.21
C GLY A 669 -9.11 -12.40 6.27
N MET A 670 -9.51 -12.67 5.02
CA MET A 670 -8.65 -13.31 4.01
C MET A 670 -7.52 -12.41 3.50
N SER A 671 -7.72 -11.09 3.49
CA SER A 671 -6.75 -10.11 2.97
C SER A 671 -6.08 -9.28 4.07
N ALA A 672 -6.64 -9.28 5.30
CA ALA A 672 -6.15 -8.48 6.40
C ALA A 672 -4.77 -8.93 6.91
N ILE A 673 -3.86 -7.96 7.01
CA ILE A 673 -2.59 -8.12 7.72
C ILE A 673 -2.85 -8.19 9.23
N ARG A 674 -2.17 -9.09 9.93
CA ARG A 674 -2.22 -9.19 11.39
C ARG A 674 -1.01 -8.49 12.01
N LYS A 675 -1.20 -7.95 13.22
CA LYS A 675 -0.10 -7.35 14.01
C LYS A 675 1.09 -8.30 14.17
N SER A 676 0.82 -9.59 14.41
CA SER A 676 1.88 -10.59 14.54
C SER A 676 2.74 -10.72 13.29
N GLN A 677 2.12 -10.64 12.11
CA GLN A 677 2.85 -10.68 10.85
C GLN A 677 3.76 -9.46 10.67
N ILE A 678 3.32 -8.26 11.09
CA ILE A 678 4.17 -7.07 11.08
C ILE A 678 5.42 -7.28 11.93
N LEU A 679 5.26 -7.78 13.16
CA LEU A 679 6.39 -8.01 14.08
C LEU A 679 7.33 -9.11 13.58
N GLU A 680 6.81 -10.20 13.00
CA GLU A 680 7.64 -11.24 12.38
C GLU A 680 8.41 -10.73 11.16
N VAL A 681 7.80 -9.87 10.32
CA VAL A 681 8.53 -9.22 9.22
C VAL A 681 9.67 -8.35 9.76
N MET A 682 9.44 -7.57 10.83
CA MET A 682 10.52 -6.79 11.46
C MET A 682 11.66 -7.67 11.97
N LYS A 683 11.35 -8.81 12.62
CA LYS A 683 12.35 -9.77 13.08
C LYS A 683 13.15 -10.33 11.92
N LYS A 684 12.48 -10.74 10.84
CA LYS A 684 13.12 -11.27 9.63
C LYS A 684 14.02 -10.25 8.95
N VAL A 685 13.59 -8.99 8.85
CA VAL A 685 14.45 -7.91 8.30
C VAL A 685 15.70 -7.72 9.16
N LEU A 686 15.58 -7.76 10.49
CA LEU A 686 16.73 -7.67 11.39
C LEU A 686 17.67 -8.88 11.33
N SER A 687 17.15 -10.10 11.13
CA SER A 687 18.00 -11.28 10.98
C SER A 687 18.82 -11.19 9.69
N VAL A 688 18.17 -10.89 8.57
CA VAL A 688 18.85 -10.66 7.27
C VAL A 688 19.92 -9.57 7.36
N TYR A 689 19.62 -8.47 8.07
CA TYR A 689 20.60 -7.40 8.31
C TYR A 689 21.86 -7.88 9.04
N LYS A 690 21.69 -8.66 10.11
CA LYS A 690 22.81 -9.18 10.92
C LYS A 690 23.65 -10.19 10.14
N GLU A 691 23.01 -11.07 9.37
CA GLU A 691 23.69 -12.07 8.53
C GLU A 691 24.53 -11.43 7.44
N LYS A 692 24.09 -10.31 6.86
CA LYS A 692 24.87 -9.55 5.87
C LYS A 692 25.89 -8.62 6.54
N ASN A 693 26.45 -9.00 7.69
CA ASN A 693 27.44 -8.22 8.45
C ASN A 693 27.00 -6.78 8.74
N ASN A 694 25.73 -6.57 9.04
CA ASN A 694 25.13 -5.24 9.27
C ASN A 694 25.20 -4.32 8.04
N ASN A 695 25.18 -4.88 6.82
CA ASN A 695 25.07 -4.09 5.60
C ASN A 695 23.71 -3.38 5.55
N ARG A 696 23.74 -2.06 5.32
CA ARG A 696 22.50 -1.26 5.22
C ARG A 696 21.68 -1.59 3.98
N ASN A 697 22.31 -2.07 2.92
CA ASN A 697 21.62 -2.41 1.69
C ASN A 697 21.36 -3.90 1.66
N LEU A 698 20.09 -4.28 1.71
CA LEU A 698 19.63 -5.66 1.72
C LEU A 698 18.82 -5.93 0.48
N ILE A 699 18.95 -7.16 -0.01
CA ILE A 699 18.08 -7.70 -1.03
C ILE A 699 17.35 -8.85 -0.36
N ILE A 700 16.02 -8.77 -0.35
CA ILE A 700 15.16 -9.81 0.22
C ILE A 700 14.23 -10.36 -0.87
N SER A 701 13.89 -11.64 -0.74
CA SER A 701 12.88 -12.30 -1.57
C SER A 701 11.57 -12.40 -0.79
N PRO A 702 10.39 -12.17 -1.39
CA PRO A 702 9.11 -12.46 -0.73
C PRO A 702 9.01 -13.90 -0.22
N GLU A 703 9.70 -14.85 -0.84
CA GLU A 703 9.77 -16.25 -0.38
C GLU A 703 10.41 -16.38 1.01
N ASP A 704 11.30 -15.46 1.41
CA ASP A 704 11.91 -15.46 2.75
C ASP A 704 10.88 -15.25 3.86
N PHE A 705 9.68 -14.74 3.51
CA PHE A 705 8.58 -14.44 4.43
C PHE A 705 7.42 -15.43 4.28
N LYS A 706 7.55 -16.48 3.45
CA LYS A 706 6.46 -17.43 3.13
C LYS A 706 5.81 -18.01 4.40
N TYR A 707 6.62 -18.38 5.38
CA TYR A 707 6.17 -18.94 6.66
C TYR A 707 5.27 -18.00 7.49
N ILE A 708 5.34 -16.69 7.26
CA ILE A 708 4.55 -15.68 7.98
C ILE A 708 3.14 -15.54 7.38
N PHE A 709 3.01 -15.68 6.06
CA PHE A 709 1.81 -15.26 5.32
C PHE A 709 0.96 -16.41 4.75
N VAL A 710 1.52 -17.60 4.49
CA VAL A 710 0.78 -18.63 3.77
C VAL A 710 -0.11 -19.47 4.70
N GLN A 711 -1.42 -19.42 4.43
CA GLN A 711 -2.43 -20.30 5.04
C GLN A 711 -3.16 -21.11 3.96
N ASN A 712 -3.25 -20.61 2.73
CA ASN A 712 -3.96 -21.23 1.61
C ASN A 712 -3.29 -20.95 0.25
N LYS A 713 -3.66 -21.68 -0.82
CA LYS A 713 -3.14 -21.47 -2.19
C LYS A 713 -3.30 -20.04 -2.73
N ARG A 714 -4.33 -19.31 -2.30
CA ARG A 714 -4.54 -17.89 -2.68
C ARG A 714 -3.51 -16.95 -2.07
N ASP A 715 -2.94 -17.33 -0.93
CA ASP A 715 -1.98 -16.47 -0.23
C ASP A 715 -0.65 -16.41 -0.96
N GLU A 716 -0.23 -17.50 -1.63
CA GLU A 716 0.98 -17.53 -2.47
C GLU A 716 0.89 -16.60 -3.66
N ASP A 717 -0.23 -16.61 -4.39
CA ASP A 717 -0.48 -15.69 -5.51
C ASP A 717 -0.43 -14.21 -5.05
N SER A 718 -0.56 -13.96 -3.73
CA SER A 718 -0.52 -12.65 -3.10
C SER A 718 0.71 -12.38 -2.22
N LEU A 719 1.67 -13.33 -2.12
CA LEU A 719 2.77 -13.26 -1.15
C LEU A 719 3.61 -12.00 -1.35
N ASP A 720 4.02 -11.73 -2.59
CA ASP A 720 4.73 -10.51 -2.98
C ASP A 720 4.00 -9.25 -2.51
N ASN A 721 2.69 -9.17 -2.77
CA ASN A 721 1.86 -8.04 -2.36
C ASN A 721 1.74 -7.90 -0.84
N LYS A 722 1.59 -9.02 -0.10
CA LYS A 722 1.52 -9.00 1.37
C LYS A 722 2.83 -8.51 1.98
N VAL A 723 3.97 -9.01 1.50
CA VAL A 723 5.30 -8.58 1.96
C VAL A 723 5.52 -7.10 1.67
N LYS A 724 5.31 -6.66 0.42
CA LYS A 724 5.39 -5.25 0.01
C LYS A 724 4.51 -4.34 0.85
N THR A 725 3.27 -4.76 1.13
CA THR A 725 2.30 -4.01 1.97
C THR A 725 2.83 -3.86 3.39
N VAL A 726 3.30 -4.94 4.02
CA VAL A 726 3.80 -4.89 5.40
C VAL A 726 5.06 -4.05 5.51
N LEU A 727 5.99 -4.17 4.57
CA LEU A 727 7.19 -3.33 4.54
C LEU A 727 6.84 -1.85 4.44
N LEU A 728 5.90 -1.48 3.57
CA LEU A 728 5.45 -0.09 3.43
C LEU A 728 4.63 0.40 4.63
N MET A 729 3.84 -0.48 5.27
CA MET A 729 3.16 -0.20 6.54
C MET A 729 4.16 0.11 7.65
N ILE A 730 5.28 -0.62 7.72
CA ILE A 730 6.34 -0.35 8.69
C ILE A 730 7.00 1.00 8.34
N GLU A 731 7.37 1.21 7.08
CA GLU A 731 8.04 2.42 6.61
C GLU A 731 7.22 3.68 6.94
N LYS A 732 5.94 3.70 6.54
CA LYS A 732 5.05 4.85 6.70
C LYS A 732 4.62 5.08 8.14
N ASP A 733 4.41 4.01 8.92
CA ASP A 733 3.97 4.14 10.31
C ASP A 733 5.06 4.76 11.19
N PHE A 734 6.33 4.38 11.01
CA PHE A 734 7.44 5.02 11.74
C PHE A 734 7.77 6.42 11.23
N SER A 735 7.63 6.66 9.92
CA SER A 735 7.76 8.00 9.32
C SER A 735 6.63 8.95 9.75
N SER A 736 5.53 8.41 10.29
CA SER A 736 4.41 9.21 10.76
C SER A 736 4.87 10.20 11.83
N PRO A 737 4.36 11.44 11.82
CA PRO A 737 4.72 12.45 12.79
C PRO A 737 4.67 12.07 14.27
N ASN A 738 3.59 11.70 14.96
CA ASN A 738 2.89 10.43 14.99
C ASN A 738 3.72 9.46 15.85
N LYS A 739 4.86 9.06 15.32
CA LYS A 739 5.82 8.16 15.95
C LYS A 739 7.21 8.79 15.97
N LEU A 740 8.13 8.29 15.14
CA LEU A 740 9.51 8.72 15.15
C LEU A 740 9.78 9.87 14.17
N GLY A 741 8.90 10.08 13.19
CA GLY A 741 9.14 11.06 12.11
C GLY A 741 10.26 10.64 11.15
N TYR A 742 10.68 9.37 11.18
CA TYR A 742 11.59 8.78 10.20
C TYR A 742 11.38 7.25 10.13
N SER A 743 11.65 6.66 8.97
CA SER A 743 11.52 5.21 8.78
C SER A 743 12.76 4.44 9.23
N PRO A 744 12.63 3.24 9.87
CA PRO A 744 13.76 2.35 10.14
C PRO A 744 14.43 1.82 8.87
N PHE A 745 13.69 1.68 7.77
CA PHE A 745 14.23 1.29 6.47
C PHE A 745 13.38 1.82 5.32
N VAL A 746 13.94 1.84 4.12
CA VAL A 746 13.22 2.21 2.90
C VAL A 746 13.09 0.96 2.04
N ALA A 747 11.86 0.55 1.72
CA ALA A 747 11.59 -0.60 0.87
C ALA A 747 11.28 -0.16 -0.55
N ARG A 748 11.95 -0.76 -1.54
CA ARG A 748 11.70 -0.47 -2.96
C ARG A 748 11.56 -1.78 -3.73
N PRO A 749 10.37 -2.09 -4.26
CA PRO A 749 10.19 -3.29 -5.05
C PRO A 749 10.95 -3.15 -6.37
N ARG A 750 11.83 -4.10 -6.67
CA ARG A 750 12.48 -4.21 -7.97
C ARG A 750 11.91 -5.43 -8.67
N SER A 751 10.97 -5.22 -9.58
CA SER A 751 10.62 -6.27 -10.53
C SER A 751 11.65 -6.19 -11.65
N LEU A 752 12.32 -7.31 -11.95
CA LEU A 752 13.27 -7.55 -13.05
C LEU A 752 14.75 -7.53 -12.61
N PHE A 753 15.26 -8.70 -12.24
CA PHE A 753 16.68 -9.01 -12.40
C PHE A 753 16.91 -9.96 -13.57
N GLY A 754 18.03 -9.69 -14.22
CA GLY A 754 18.61 -10.42 -15.33
C GLY A 754 19.28 -11.74 -14.99
N ASN A 755 19.56 -12.03 -13.72
CA ASN A 755 20.43 -13.14 -13.36
C ASN A 755 19.64 -14.34 -12.86
N ASP A 756 20.03 -15.54 -13.29
CA ASP A 756 19.43 -16.80 -12.83
C ASP A 756 20.50 -17.80 -12.37
N LEU A 757 20.11 -18.83 -11.61
CA LEU A 757 21.00 -19.88 -11.12
C LEU A 757 20.69 -21.21 -11.80
N ILE A 758 21.75 -21.87 -12.28
CA ILE A 758 21.67 -23.18 -12.93
C ILE A 758 22.66 -24.17 -12.32
N LEU A 759 22.24 -25.43 -12.21
CA LEU A 759 23.13 -26.57 -12.00
C LEU A 759 23.83 -26.94 -13.30
N VAL A 760 25.14 -27.15 -13.23
CA VAL A 760 25.98 -27.45 -14.39
C VAL A 760 26.71 -28.77 -14.19
N THR A 761 26.66 -29.63 -15.21
CA THR A 761 27.48 -30.86 -15.27
C THR A 761 28.86 -30.55 -15.86
N SER A 762 29.85 -31.41 -15.61
CA SER A 762 31.19 -31.27 -16.19
C SER A 762 31.18 -31.20 -17.74
N GLU A 763 30.19 -31.81 -18.40
CA GLU A 763 30.01 -31.70 -19.85
C GLU A 763 29.46 -30.33 -20.28
N LEU A 764 28.43 -29.84 -19.59
CA LEU A 764 27.86 -28.52 -19.85
C LEU A 764 28.88 -27.41 -19.56
N GLU A 765 29.68 -27.55 -18.51
CA GLU A 765 30.76 -26.62 -18.15
C GLU A 765 31.79 -26.47 -19.29
N ARG A 766 32.22 -27.59 -19.89
CA ARG A 766 33.09 -27.58 -21.07
C ARG A 766 32.41 -26.94 -22.29
N THR A 767 31.11 -27.17 -22.45
CA THR A 767 30.31 -26.59 -23.53
C THR A 767 30.18 -25.07 -23.38
N LEU A 768 29.88 -24.58 -22.16
CA LEU A 768 29.76 -23.16 -21.85
C LEU A 768 31.09 -22.44 -22.07
N THR A 769 32.20 -23.00 -21.58
CA THR A 769 33.55 -22.44 -21.73
C THR A 769 33.98 -22.27 -23.19
N ARG A 770 33.52 -23.18 -24.07
CA ARG A 770 33.81 -23.13 -25.52
C ARG A 770 32.79 -22.30 -26.32
N SER A 771 31.70 -21.86 -25.69
CA SER A 771 30.62 -21.14 -26.36
C SER A 771 30.81 -19.63 -26.28
N ASN A 772 30.26 -18.91 -27.27
CA ASN A 772 30.18 -17.44 -27.25
C ASN A 772 29.28 -16.88 -26.13
N LEU A 773 28.58 -17.77 -25.42
CA LEU A 773 27.77 -17.45 -24.26
C LEU A 773 28.58 -17.49 -22.96
N GLY A 774 29.75 -18.15 -22.91
CA GLY A 774 30.48 -18.41 -21.67
C GLY A 774 30.76 -17.17 -20.80
N LYS A 775 30.97 -16.00 -21.41
CA LYS A 775 31.19 -14.74 -20.70
C LYS A 775 30.00 -14.22 -19.88
N TYR A 776 28.80 -14.74 -20.11
CA TYR A 776 27.58 -14.40 -19.34
C TYR A 776 27.31 -15.39 -18.21
N PHE A 777 28.22 -16.33 -17.98
CA PHE A 777 28.12 -17.34 -16.94
C PHE A 777 29.26 -17.13 -15.94
N SER A 778 28.90 -16.93 -14.69
CA SER A 778 29.84 -16.85 -13.57
C SER A 778 29.67 -18.09 -12.71
N LYS A 779 30.75 -18.85 -12.52
CA LYS A 779 30.78 -19.95 -11.55
C LYS A 779 30.70 -19.34 -10.16
N LEU A 780 29.63 -19.62 -9.40
CA LEU A 780 29.45 -19.10 -8.05
C LEU A 780 29.97 -20.08 -7.01
N TYR A 781 29.60 -21.36 -7.14
CA TYR A 781 29.92 -22.37 -6.14
C TYR A 781 30.35 -23.69 -6.77
N GLU A 782 31.37 -24.31 -6.20
CA GLU A 782 31.62 -25.75 -6.37
C GLU A 782 30.75 -26.51 -5.38
N ILE A 783 30.01 -27.51 -5.87
CA ILE A 783 29.03 -28.23 -5.06
C ILE A 783 29.46 -29.66 -4.80
N GLN A 784 29.07 -30.17 -3.65
CA GLN A 784 29.11 -31.60 -3.37
C GLN A 784 27.89 -32.25 -4.02
N SER A 785 28.12 -32.95 -5.14
CA SER A 785 27.07 -33.64 -5.88
C SER A 785 27.57 -34.89 -6.58
N GLU A 786 26.72 -35.91 -6.70
CA GLU A 786 27.02 -37.12 -7.47
C GLU A 786 27.00 -36.87 -8.99
N THR A 787 26.27 -35.85 -9.46
CA THR A 787 25.96 -35.66 -10.89
C THR A 787 26.45 -34.33 -11.44
N TYR A 788 26.50 -33.27 -10.61
CA TYR A 788 26.78 -31.91 -11.04
C TYR A 788 28.13 -31.43 -10.49
N SER A 789 28.82 -30.56 -11.24
CA SER A 789 30.13 -30.04 -10.83
C SER A 789 30.01 -28.72 -10.06
N ALA A 790 29.07 -27.86 -10.43
CA ALA A 790 28.99 -26.51 -9.89
C ALA A 790 27.63 -25.83 -10.11
N ILE A 791 27.44 -24.74 -9.38
CA ILE A 791 26.37 -23.77 -9.56
C ILE A 791 26.93 -22.59 -10.33
N TYR A 792 26.27 -22.25 -11.44
CA TYR A 792 26.56 -21.08 -12.23
C TYR A 792 25.43 -20.07 -12.10
N GLN A 793 25.79 -18.80 -12.01
CA GLN A 793 24.90 -17.70 -12.30
C GLN A 793 24.96 -17.39 -13.78
N VAL A 794 23.80 -17.21 -14.39
CA VAL A 794 23.64 -16.82 -15.78
C VAL A 794 23.04 -15.42 -15.84
N ASN A 795 23.74 -14.50 -16.52
CA ASN A 795 23.22 -13.17 -16.81
C ASN A 795 22.31 -13.22 -18.03
N LEU A 796 21.07 -13.63 -17.81
CA LEU A 796 19.99 -13.63 -18.81
C LEU A 796 19.75 -12.24 -19.37
N SER A 797 19.91 -11.15 -18.60
CA SER A 797 19.71 -9.80 -19.15
C SER A 797 20.72 -9.44 -20.21
N GLU A 798 22.01 -9.76 -20.03
CA GLU A 798 23.02 -9.44 -21.04
C GLU A 798 22.99 -10.42 -22.22
N ILE A 799 22.68 -11.71 -21.98
CA ILE A 799 22.44 -12.68 -23.07
C ILE A 799 21.28 -12.19 -23.93
N TRP A 800 20.22 -11.74 -23.27
CA TRP A 800 19.06 -11.14 -23.88
C TRP A 800 19.44 -9.91 -24.69
N GLU A 801 20.12 -8.96 -24.05
CA GLU A 801 20.55 -7.71 -24.65
C GLU A 801 21.53 -7.93 -25.81
N LYS A 802 22.31 -9.02 -25.83
CA LYS A 802 23.22 -9.26 -26.95
C LYS A 802 22.58 -10.00 -28.12
N TYR A 803 21.75 -11.00 -27.85
CA TYR A 803 21.32 -11.97 -28.86
C TYR A 803 19.82 -12.00 -29.11
N TYR A 804 19.04 -11.41 -28.23
CA TYR A 804 17.57 -11.49 -28.22
C TYR A 804 16.93 -10.12 -27.99
N ARG A 805 17.59 -9.04 -28.39
CA ARG A 805 17.08 -7.65 -28.36
C ARG A 805 15.76 -7.43 -29.11
N SER A 806 15.37 -8.36 -29.96
CA SER A 806 14.13 -8.32 -30.76
C SER A 806 12.92 -8.96 -30.07
N MET A 807 13.04 -9.26 -28.78
CA MET A 807 11.97 -9.75 -27.92
C MET A 807 12.18 -9.11 -26.55
N SER A 808 11.17 -8.67 -25.80
CA SER A 808 11.37 -8.13 -24.45
C SER A 808 12.01 -9.13 -23.46
N PHE A 809 12.71 -8.64 -22.43
CA PHE A 809 13.34 -9.52 -21.43
C PHE A 809 12.38 -10.53 -20.75
N PRO A 810 11.14 -10.16 -20.35
CA PRO A 810 10.14 -11.13 -19.88
C PRO A 810 9.77 -12.19 -20.94
N SER A 811 9.74 -11.83 -22.22
CA SER A 811 9.60 -12.82 -23.30
C SER A 811 10.70 -13.82 -23.31
N PHE A 812 11.92 -13.32 -23.20
CA PHE A 812 13.09 -14.12 -23.37
C PHE A 812 13.10 -15.12 -22.23
N LYS A 813 12.77 -14.69 -21.01
CA LYS A 813 12.50 -15.59 -19.87
C LYS A 813 11.37 -16.59 -20.18
N PHE A 814 10.21 -16.15 -20.68
CA PHE A 814 9.12 -17.05 -21.02
C PHE A 814 9.51 -18.12 -22.05
N SER A 815 10.17 -17.73 -23.14
CA SER A 815 10.67 -18.63 -24.18
C SER A 815 11.79 -19.53 -23.65
N LEU A 816 12.58 -19.07 -22.69
CA LEU A 816 13.63 -19.86 -22.06
C LEU A 816 13.06 -20.97 -21.17
N TYR A 817 11.99 -20.69 -20.42
CA TYR A 817 11.37 -21.66 -19.51
C TYR A 817 10.35 -22.59 -20.20
N SER A 818 9.71 -22.16 -21.29
CA SER A 818 8.68 -22.94 -21.98
C SER A 818 9.30 -23.83 -23.06
N ALA A 819 9.12 -25.15 -22.96
CA ALA A 819 9.75 -26.11 -23.88
C ALA A 819 9.38 -25.87 -25.36
N GLU A 820 8.11 -25.58 -25.65
CA GLU A 820 7.61 -25.32 -27.00
C GLU A 820 8.16 -24.01 -27.59
N GLU A 821 8.35 -22.98 -26.77
CA GLU A 821 8.86 -21.68 -27.19
C GLU A 821 10.39 -21.62 -27.26
N ARG A 822 11.09 -22.48 -26.50
CA ARG A 822 12.55 -22.56 -26.47
C ARG A 822 13.13 -22.95 -27.83
N GLU A 823 12.38 -23.72 -28.62
CA GLU A 823 12.74 -24.10 -29.99
C GLU A 823 13.00 -22.90 -30.91
N LYS A 824 12.43 -21.73 -30.59
CA LYS A 824 12.59 -20.48 -31.34
C LYS A 824 13.87 -19.72 -30.99
N LEU A 825 14.59 -20.13 -29.94
CA LEU A 825 15.81 -19.46 -29.48
C LEU A 825 17.04 -19.96 -30.23
N LYS A 826 17.85 -19.01 -30.72
CA LYS A 826 19.11 -19.29 -31.44
C LYS A 826 20.07 -20.22 -30.68
N HIS A 827 20.08 -20.15 -29.36
CA HIS A 827 20.95 -20.94 -28.47
C HIS A 827 20.22 -22.09 -27.76
N LYS A 828 19.13 -22.62 -28.35
CA LYS A 828 18.29 -23.66 -27.75
C LYS A 828 19.05 -24.88 -27.23
N SER A 829 20.07 -25.34 -27.96
CA SER A 829 20.87 -26.53 -27.61
C SER A 829 21.70 -26.38 -26.33
N ILE A 830 21.92 -25.14 -25.89
CA ILE A 830 22.57 -24.83 -24.61
C ILE A 830 21.49 -24.63 -23.55
N PHE A 831 20.44 -23.87 -23.86
CA PHE A 831 19.36 -23.57 -22.93
C PHE A 831 18.54 -24.80 -22.51
N GLU A 832 18.39 -25.79 -23.38
CA GLU A 832 17.72 -27.05 -23.05
C GLU A 832 18.44 -27.85 -21.97
N LYS A 833 19.75 -27.63 -21.82
CA LYS A 833 20.58 -28.27 -20.81
C LYS A 833 20.54 -27.53 -19.47
N PHE A 834 19.84 -26.39 -19.37
CA PHE A 834 19.78 -25.62 -18.13
C PHE A 834 18.84 -26.26 -17.13
N ILE A 835 19.37 -26.51 -15.93
CA ILE A 835 18.61 -26.99 -14.79
C ILE A 835 18.57 -25.87 -13.78
N TYR A 836 17.45 -25.13 -13.79
CA TYR A 836 17.26 -24.00 -12.87
C TYR A 836 17.06 -24.47 -11.45
N VAL A 837 17.73 -23.76 -10.53
CA VAL A 837 17.70 -24.09 -9.11
C VAL A 837 17.39 -22.90 -8.23
N SER A 838 16.85 -23.19 -7.07
CA SER A 838 16.76 -22.25 -5.96
C SER A 838 17.56 -22.83 -4.80
N GLY A 839 18.46 -22.02 -4.26
CA GLY A 839 19.24 -22.30 -3.07
C GLY A 839 18.50 -21.90 -1.80
N VAL A 840 18.81 -22.58 -0.71
CA VAL A 840 18.46 -22.18 0.65
C VAL A 840 19.75 -22.17 1.45
N GLU A 841 20.15 -20.98 1.87
CA GLU A 841 21.25 -20.74 2.80
C GLU A 841 20.71 -20.85 4.22
N VAL A 842 21.38 -21.60 5.08
CA VAL A 842 21.05 -21.70 6.50
C VAL A 842 22.26 -21.30 7.32
N GLY A 843 22.08 -20.25 8.12
CA GLY A 843 23.01 -19.84 9.16
C GLY A 843 22.61 -20.43 10.51
N LEU A 844 23.58 -21.03 11.21
CA LEU A 844 23.40 -21.49 12.58
C LEU A 844 23.70 -20.34 13.56
N ASN A 845 22.88 -20.18 14.59
CA ASN A 845 23.15 -19.19 15.63
C ASN A 845 24.37 -19.60 16.47
N ASN A 846 25.21 -18.63 16.84
CA ASN A 846 26.41 -18.85 17.66
C ASN A 846 26.04 -19.59 18.96
N ASN A 847 26.47 -20.86 19.08
CA ASN A 847 26.28 -21.85 20.16
C ASN A 847 25.34 -23.04 19.87
N GLU A 848 24.64 -23.11 18.73
CA GLU A 848 23.79 -24.27 18.41
C GLU A 848 24.46 -25.28 17.47
N THR A 849 24.36 -26.58 17.79
CA THR A 849 24.76 -27.68 16.90
C THR A 849 23.55 -28.22 16.15
N VAL A 850 23.78 -28.86 15.00
CA VAL A 850 22.71 -29.52 14.23
C VAL A 850 21.96 -30.55 15.09
N GLU A 851 22.65 -31.30 15.94
CA GLU A 851 22.04 -32.26 16.86
C GLU A 851 21.14 -31.58 17.90
N SER A 852 21.55 -30.41 18.43
CA SER A 852 20.75 -29.62 19.36
C SER A 852 19.46 -29.12 18.70
N ILE A 853 19.56 -28.58 17.47
CA ILE A 853 18.41 -28.11 16.70
C ILE A 853 17.43 -29.26 16.43
N VAL A 854 17.92 -30.41 15.97
CA VAL A 854 17.08 -31.59 15.72
C VAL A 854 16.39 -32.07 17.00
N SER A 855 17.08 -32.02 18.15
CA SER A 855 16.49 -32.35 19.45
C SER A 855 15.34 -31.40 19.81
N GLU A 856 15.53 -30.09 19.62
CA GLU A 856 14.46 -29.12 19.89
C GLU A 856 13.26 -29.27 18.96
N TYR A 857 13.49 -29.54 17.67
CA TYR A 857 12.40 -29.87 16.74
C TYR A 857 11.63 -31.11 17.17
N ASN A 858 12.29 -32.13 17.72
CA ASN A 858 11.59 -33.31 18.23
C ASN A 858 10.64 -32.95 19.39
N LEU A 859 11.08 -32.09 20.31
CA LEU A 859 10.25 -31.60 21.42
C LEU A 859 9.05 -30.79 20.91
N ILE A 860 9.28 -29.87 19.97
CA ILE A 860 8.23 -29.06 19.33
C ILE A 860 7.18 -29.96 18.66
N LEU A 861 7.62 -30.90 17.84
CA LEU A 861 6.73 -31.77 17.07
C LEU A 861 5.95 -32.71 17.99
N GLN A 862 6.58 -33.24 19.04
CA GLN A 862 5.91 -34.07 20.04
C GLN A 862 4.86 -33.27 20.84
N ALA A 863 5.18 -32.01 21.19
CA ALA A 863 4.24 -31.13 21.87
C ALA A 863 3.00 -30.85 21.00
N PHE A 864 3.20 -30.59 19.70
CA PHE A 864 2.12 -30.38 18.74
C PHE A 864 1.28 -31.65 18.54
N GLU A 865 1.92 -32.80 18.35
CA GLU A 865 1.28 -34.09 18.17
C GLU A 865 0.39 -34.45 19.36
N THR A 866 0.93 -34.32 20.58
CA THR A 866 0.19 -34.57 21.82
C THR A 866 -1.04 -33.66 21.93
N PHE A 867 -0.89 -32.38 21.58
CA PHE A 867 -2.00 -31.42 21.62
C PHE A 867 -3.10 -31.80 20.62
N VAL A 868 -2.73 -32.00 19.36
CA VAL A 868 -3.68 -32.27 18.28
C VAL A 868 -4.41 -33.59 18.50
N ASN A 869 -3.73 -34.64 18.96
CA ASN A 869 -4.35 -35.94 19.22
C ASN A 869 -5.45 -35.83 20.30
N ASN A 870 -5.26 -35.00 21.33
CA ASN A 870 -6.29 -34.75 22.35
C ASN A 870 -7.54 -34.06 21.76
N TYR A 871 -7.36 -33.10 20.85
CA TYR A 871 -8.48 -32.43 20.16
C TYR A 871 -9.17 -33.33 19.14
N LYS A 872 -8.40 -34.18 18.44
CA LYS A 872 -8.92 -35.16 17.49
C LYS A 872 -9.80 -36.21 18.18
N ILE A 873 -9.34 -36.78 19.29
CA ILE A 873 -10.11 -37.77 20.09
C ILE A 873 -11.41 -37.16 20.59
N SER A 874 -11.38 -35.90 21.02
CA SER A 874 -12.57 -35.22 21.55
C SER A 874 -13.51 -34.65 20.48
N GLY A 875 -13.13 -34.69 19.20
CA GLY A 875 -13.85 -34.05 18.09
C GLY A 875 -13.97 -32.53 18.23
N LYS A 876 -13.17 -31.91 19.11
CA LYS A 876 -13.21 -30.48 19.40
C LYS A 876 -12.33 -29.71 18.41
N GLN A 877 -12.70 -28.45 18.20
CA GLN A 877 -11.88 -27.48 17.47
C GLN A 877 -10.98 -26.74 18.47
N PHE A 878 -9.82 -26.30 18.00
CA PHE A 878 -8.88 -25.48 18.79
C PHE A 878 -8.60 -24.14 18.09
N SER A 879 -8.21 -23.14 18.85
CA SER A 879 -7.74 -21.85 18.35
C SER A 879 -6.20 -21.76 18.41
N VAL A 880 -5.62 -20.74 17.78
CA VAL A 880 -4.19 -20.42 17.92
C VAL A 880 -3.83 -20.23 19.40
N ASP A 881 -4.73 -19.61 20.18
CA ASP A 881 -4.51 -19.37 21.60
C ASP A 881 -4.34 -20.67 22.38
N ASP A 882 -5.20 -21.65 22.11
CA ASP A 882 -5.17 -22.94 22.80
C ASP A 882 -3.83 -23.66 22.56
N LEU A 883 -3.33 -23.64 21.31
CA LEU A 883 -2.05 -24.22 20.96
C LEU A 883 -0.88 -23.42 21.55
N GLY A 884 -0.95 -22.08 21.52
CA GLY A 884 0.08 -21.22 22.09
C GLY A 884 0.22 -21.39 23.60
N TYR A 885 -0.88 -21.47 24.34
CA TYR A 885 -0.83 -21.74 25.79
C TYR A 885 -0.25 -23.13 26.09
N HIS A 886 -0.57 -24.13 25.26
CA HIS A 886 0.05 -25.44 25.37
C HIS A 886 1.56 -25.37 25.13
N PHE A 887 2.01 -24.64 24.12
CA PHE A 887 3.44 -24.42 23.86
C PHE A 887 4.13 -23.63 24.98
N MET A 888 3.52 -22.61 25.57
CA MET A 888 4.07 -21.93 26.75
C MET A 888 4.35 -22.93 27.88
N LYS A 889 3.40 -23.83 28.15
CA LYS A 889 3.51 -24.80 29.23
C LYS A 889 4.55 -25.88 28.93
N VAL A 890 4.55 -26.45 27.72
CA VAL A 890 5.38 -27.61 27.38
C VAL A 890 6.79 -27.20 26.96
N LEU A 891 6.92 -26.13 26.16
CA LEU A 891 8.19 -25.64 25.62
C LEU A 891 8.79 -24.50 26.45
N LYS A 892 8.16 -24.12 27.57
CA LYS A 892 8.64 -23.07 28.50
C LYS A 892 8.85 -21.70 27.84
N ILE A 893 8.02 -21.36 26.86
CA ILE A 893 8.03 -20.03 26.24
C ILE A 893 7.45 -19.03 27.24
N ALA A 894 8.28 -18.09 27.70
CA ALA A 894 7.90 -17.14 28.75
C ALA A 894 6.95 -16.05 28.23
N ASP A 895 7.21 -15.55 27.02
CA ASP A 895 6.40 -14.51 26.41
C ASP A 895 5.15 -15.10 25.73
N ARG A 896 3.98 -14.58 26.10
CA ARG A 896 2.70 -15.04 25.55
C ARG A 896 2.61 -14.81 24.06
N PHE A 897 3.02 -13.62 23.60
CA PHE A 897 2.89 -13.23 22.20
C PHE A 897 3.82 -14.05 21.29
N GLU A 898 5.03 -14.33 21.75
CA GLU A 898 5.98 -15.25 21.13
C GLU A 898 5.35 -16.63 20.95
N ALA A 899 4.72 -17.18 22.00
CA ALA A 899 4.07 -18.48 21.92
C ALA A 899 2.89 -18.54 20.94
N MET A 900 2.06 -17.48 20.87
CA MET A 900 0.95 -17.40 19.91
C MET A 900 1.44 -17.29 18.47
N THR A 901 2.50 -16.51 18.26
CA THR A 901 3.10 -16.32 16.93
C THR A 901 3.78 -17.60 16.46
N PHE A 902 4.45 -18.31 17.38
CA PHE A 902 5.01 -19.63 17.14
C PHE A 902 3.92 -20.66 16.79
N ALA A 903 2.84 -20.70 17.57
CA ALA A 903 1.69 -21.57 17.30
C ALA A 903 1.09 -21.31 15.91
N GLN A 904 0.98 -20.04 15.49
CA GLN A 904 0.52 -19.69 14.15
C GLN A 904 1.49 -20.18 13.07
N THR A 905 2.81 -20.10 13.29
CA THR A 905 3.83 -20.60 12.34
C THR A 905 3.70 -22.11 12.14
N VAL A 906 3.51 -22.88 13.22
CA VAL A 906 3.28 -24.34 13.12
C VAL A 906 1.98 -24.67 12.38
N ILE A 907 0.91 -23.88 12.61
CA ILE A 907 -0.35 -24.01 11.88
C ILE A 907 -0.16 -23.72 10.38
N ASN A 908 0.60 -22.67 10.02
CA ASN A 908 0.91 -22.35 8.63
C ASN A 908 1.67 -23.51 7.95
N ALA A 909 2.66 -24.10 8.64
CA ALA A 909 3.37 -25.28 8.15
C ALA A 909 2.45 -26.49 7.93
N ALA A 910 1.43 -26.68 8.77
CA ALA A 910 0.41 -27.71 8.60
C ALA A 910 -0.50 -27.49 7.37
N PHE A 911 -0.81 -26.23 7.05
CA PHE A 911 -1.51 -25.89 5.81
C PHE A 911 -0.64 -26.14 4.58
N GLU A 912 0.64 -25.78 4.62
CA GLU A 912 1.59 -26.08 3.54
C GLU A 912 1.71 -27.59 3.30
N TYR A 913 1.82 -28.37 4.38
CA TYR A 913 1.80 -29.83 4.27
C TYR A 913 0.52 -30.37 3.62
N SER A 914 -0.65 -29.85 4.02
CA SER A 914 -1.95 -30.21 3.41
C SER A 914 -1.93 -29.99 1.90
N LYS A 915 -1.37 -28.86 1.47
CA LYS A 915 -1.27 -28.47 0.07
C LYS A 915 -0.29 -29.33 -0.71
N ILE A 916 0.95 -29.48 -0.22
CA ILE A 916 2.03 -30.23 -0.90
C ILE A 916 1.65 -31.70 -1.08
N LYS A 917 0.92 -32.28 -0.13
CA LYS A 917 0.43 -33.66 -0.22
C LYS A 917 -0.94 -33.78 -0.89
N GLU A 918 -1.56 -32.67 -1.26
CA GLU A 918 -2.93 -32.62 -1.78
C GLU A 918 -3.94 -33.34 -0.88
N ILE A 919 -3.73 -33.29 0.43
CA ILE A 919 -4.60 -33.90 1.44
C ILE A 919 -5.23 -32.84 2.34
N LYS A 920 -6.41 -33.14 2.86
CA LYS A 920 -7.11 -32.28 3.82
C LYS A 920 -6.60 -32.54 5.24
N PHE A 921 -5.37 -32.17 5.58
CA PHE A 921 -4.79 -32.44 6.90
C PHE A 921 -5.35 -31.49 7.98
N ILE A 922 -5.32 -30.17 7.75
CA ILE A 922 -5.89 -29.15 8.63
C ILE A 922 -6.95 -28.31 7.88
N ASN A 923 -7.99 -27.89 8.59
CA ASN A 923 -8.99 -26.94 8.09
C ASN A 923 -9.22 -25.82 9.07
N GLU A 924 -9.36 -24.61 8.54
CA GLU A 924 -9.92 -23.48 9.26
C GLU A 924 -11.45 -23.46 9.13
N ARG A 925 -12.13 -23.19 10.24
CA ARG A 925 -13.56 -22.87 10.26
C ARG A 925 -13.74 -21.51 10.94
N ALA A 926 -14.53 -20.65 10.29
CA ALA A 926 -15.06 -19.47 10.93
C ALA A 926 -15.97 -19.91 12.09
N SER A 927 -15.64 -19.50 13.31
CA SER A 927 -16.46 -19.80 14.48
C SER A 927 -17.78 -19.03 14.40
N THR A 928 -18.90 -19.73 14.58
CA THR A 928 -20.21 -19.09 14.76
C THR A 928 -20.25 -18.41 16.14
N GLY A 929 -19.78 -17.17 16.22
CA GLY A 929 -19.91 -16.30 17.40
C GLY A 929 -18.60 -15.90 18.08
N ASP A 930 -17.46 -16.49 17.70
CA ASP A 930 -16.14 -16.18 18.28
C ASP A 930 -15.28 -15.51 17.19
N SER A 931 -14.60 -14.41 17.51
CA SER A 931 -13.85 -13.61 16.53
C SER A 931 -12.57 -14.30 16.04
N LYS A 932 -12.16 -15.39 16.69
CA LYS A 932 -10.91 -16.10 16.40
C LYS A 932 -11.15 -17.35 15.55
N PRO A 933 -10.32 -17.59 14.51
CA PRO A 933 -10.43 -18.78 13.69
C PRO A 933 -10.19 -20.04 14.52
N LYS A 934 -10.97 -21.08 14.22
CA LYS A 934 -10.86 -22.39 14.87
C LYS A 934 -10.44 -23.45 13.86
N TYR A 935 -9.61 -24.38 14.29
CA TYR A 935 -8.98 -25.37 13.43
C TYR A 935 -9.43 -26.78 13.79
N LEU A 936 -9.47 -27.63 12.77
CA LEU A 936 -9.78 -29.05 12.87
C LEU A 936 -8.76 -29.87 12.07
N ILE A 937 -8.25 -30.94 12.67
CA ILE A 937 -7.31 -31.87 12.04
C ILE A 937 -8.04 -33.14 11.65
N HIS A 938 -7.82 -33.63 10.43
CA HIS A 938 -8.53 -34.79 9.88
C HIS A 938 -7.68 -36.06 9.76
N ASN A 939 -6.39 -35.91 9.44
CA ASN A 939 -5.50 -37.04 9.12
C ASN A 939 -4.57 -37.40 10.30
N GLU A 940 -3.70 -38.39 10.10
CA GLU A 940 -2.67 -38.79 11.08
C GLU A 940 -1.57 -37.72 11.19
N VAL A 941 -1.21 -37.34 12.43
CA VAL A 941 -0.27 -36.25 12.72
C VAL A 941 1.17 -36.68 12.50
N ASP A 942 1.47 -37.96 12.65
CA ASP A 942 2.82 -38.55 12.49
C ASP A 942 3.39 -38.33 11.09
N LEU A 943 2.51 -38.29 10.07
CA LEU A 943 2.92 -37.99 8.69
C LEU A 943 3.38 -36.53 8.54
N PHE A 944 2.72 -35.60 9.24
CA PHE A 944 3.13 -34.19 9.28
C PHE A 944 4.45 -34.02 10.04
N THR A 945 4.60 -34.65 11.20
CA THR A 945 5.86 -34.57 11.98
C THR A 945 7.03 -35.16 11.19
N THR A 946 6.82 -36.29 10.51
CA THR A 946 7.80 -36.89 9.61
C THR A 946 8.14 -35.97 8.43
N PHE A 947 7.14 -35.31 7.85
CA PHE A 947 7.34 -34.35 6.77
C PHE A 947 8.25 -33.18 7.18
N ILE A 948 7.98 -32.55 8.33
CA ILE A 948 8.81 -31.45 8.86
C ILE A 948 10.24 -31.92 9.16
N LYS A 949 10.40 -33.07 9.83
CA LYS A 949 11.75 -33.62 10.13
C LYS A 949 12.56 -33.88 8.86
N ARG A 950 11.91 -34.43 7.81
CA ARG A 950 12.57 -34.66 6.52
C ARG A 950 13.00 -33.35 5.87
N GLY A 951 12.16 -32.32 5.87
CA GLY A 951 12.51 -30.99 5.33
C GLY A 951 13.70 -30.36 6.05
N LEU A 952 13.72 -30.44 7.39
CA LEU A 952 14.82 -29.94 8.21
C LEU A 952 16.13 -30.69 7.91
N LEU A 953 16.11 -32.02 7.97
CA LEU A 953 17.30 -32.84 7.75
C LEU A 953 17.82 -32.73 6.32
N ALA A 954 16.93 -32.63 5.32
CA ALA A 954 17.32 -32.41 3.93
C ALA A 954 18.04 -31.07 3.72
N THR A 955 17.92 -30.13 4.67
CA THR A 955 18.61 -28.84 4.62
C THR A 955 19.85 -28.81 5.49
N LEU A 956 19.80 -29.32 6.73
CA LEU A 956 20.93 -29.31 7.67
C LEU A 956 21.94 -30.45 7.47
N LYS A 957 21.51 -31.55 6.85
CA LYS A 957 22.35 -32.71 6.47
C LYS A 957 22.01 -33.12 5.02
N PRO A 958 22.26 -32.25 4.04
CA PRO A 958 21.97 -32.52 2.64
C PRO A 958 22.89 -33.62 2.13
N ASN A 959 22.33 -34.56 1.36
CA ASN A 959 23.11 -35.65 0.77
C ASN A 959 23.69 -35.28 -0.61
N ASN A 960 23.18 -34.23 -1.26
CA ASN A 960 23.51 -33.89 -2.64
C ASN A 960 23.20 -32.40 -2.91
N ASN A 961 23.90 -31.79 -3.86
CA ASN A 961 23.73 -30.42 -4.34
C ASN A 961 23.86 -29.34 -3.25
N PHE A 962 24.95 -29.37 -2.48
CA PHE A 962 25.17 -28.39 -1.41
C PHE A 962 26.61 -27.87 -1.34
N VAL A 963 26.79 -26.80 -0.58
CA VAL A 963 28.07 -26.12 -0.30
C VAL A 963 28.12 -25.82 1.19
N GLU A 964 29.28 -26.00 1.79
CA GLU A 964 29.55 -25.64 3.19
C GLU A 964 30.65 -24.59 3.23
N TYR A 965 30.42 -23.45 3.88
CA TYR A 965 31.42 -22.39 4.05
C TYR A 965 31.13 -21.57 5.32
N GLU A 966 32.19 -21.16 6.03
CA GLU A 966 32.16 -20.23 7.18
C GLU A 966 30.93 -20.33 8.12
N GLY A 967 30.60 -21.55 8.58
CA GLY A 967 29.49 -21.76 9.54
C GLY A 967 28.08 -21.68 8.95
N ALA A 968 27.96 -21.56 7.63
CA ALA A 968 26.71 -21.60 6.87
C ALA A 968 26.67 -22.80 5.92
N LEU A 969 25.45 -23.27 5.66
CA LEU A 969 25.18 -24.40 4.76
C LEU A 969 24.21 -23.96 3.68
N LEU A 970 24.61 -24.12 2.42
CA LEU A 970 23.84 -23.72 1.26
C LEU A 970 23.42 -24.96 0.47
N SER A 971 22.12 -25.27 0.44
CA SER A 971 21.58 -26.42 -0.30
C SER A 971 20.74 -25.95 -1.49
N PHE A 972 20.82 -26.65 -2.63
CA PHE A 972 20.13 -26.29 -3.85
C PHE A 972 19.06 -27.32 -4.23
N SER A 973 17.85 -26.84 -4.56
CA SER A 973 16.74 -27.64 -5.05
C SER A 973 16.37 -27.26 -6.48
N ILE A 974 16.02 -28.27 -7.29
CA ILE A 974 15.63 -28.08 -8.70
C ILE A 974 14.22 -27.47 -8.75
N ARG A 975 14.05 -26.35 -9.49
CA ARG A 975 12.77 -25.63 -9.53
C ARG A 975 11.63 -26.41 -10.16
N ALA A 976 11.94 -27.34 -11.07
CA ALA A 976 10.93 -28.25 -11.64
C ALA A 976 10.25 -29.12 -10.57
N ASN A 977 10.86 -29.26 -9.38
CA ASN A 977 10.29 -29.93 -8.21
C ASN A 977 10.12 -28.95 -7.04
N SER A 978 9.24 -27.95 -7.21
CA SER A 978 8.98 -26.91 -6.20
C SER A 978 8.56 -27.48 -4.83
N THR A 979 7.95 -28.67 -4.82
CA THR A 979 7.48 -29.32 -3.58
C THR A 979 8.60 -29.61 -2.57
N GLU A 980 9.83 -29.85 -3.04
CA GLU A 980 10.98 -30.07 -2.18
C GLU A 980 11.41 -28.78 -1.47
N LEU A 981 11.47 -27.67 -2.22
CA LEU A 981 11.78 -26.36 -1.66
C LEU A 981 10.72 -25.93 -0.66
N ASP A 982 9.44 -26.05 -1.02
CA ASP A 982 8.32 -25.69 -0.13
C ASP A 982 8.36 -26.50 1.18
N ALA A 983 8.73 -27.78 1.12
CA ALA A 983 8.89 -28.62 2.30
C ALA A 983 10.06 -28.16 3.20
N LYS A 984 11.19 -27.75 2.61
CA LYS A 984 12.33 -27.18 3.35
C LYS A 984 11.92 -25.87 4.02
N LEU A 985 11.27 -24.95 3.29
CA LEU A 985 10.85 -23.65 3.82
C LEU A 985 9.83 -23.78 4.96
N ALA A 986 8.86 -24.69 4.83
CA ALA A 986 7.89 -24.96 5.91
C ALA A 986 8.58 -25.47 7.19
N ALA A 987 9.62 -26.31 7.05
CA ALA A 987 10.40 -26.79 8.18
C ALA A 987 11.26 -25.67 8.79
N LEU A 988 12.05 -24.97 7.97
CA LEU A 988 12.96 -23.91 8.41
C LEU A 988 12.24 -22.74 9.06
N GLY A 989 11.03 -22.40 8.60
CA GLY A 989 10.19 -21.38 9.25
C GLY A 989 9.87 -21.69 10.71
N ILE A 990 9.70 -22.97 11.07
CA ILE A 990 9.50 -23.38 12.48
C ILE A 990 10.76 -23.07 13.30
N GLY A 991 11.94 -23.38 12.78
CA GLY A 991 13.21 -23.12 13.46
C GLY A 991 13.52 -21.64 13.59
N GLU A 992 13.30 -20.88 12.53
CA GLU A 992 13.51 -19.42 12.52
C GLU A 992 12.58 -18.72 13.51
N SER A 993 11.30 -19.12 13.57
CA SER A 993 10.36 -18.56 14.55
C SER A 993 10.71 -18.84 16.03
N ARG A 994 11.61 -19.79 16.28
CA ARG A 994 12.16 -20.12 17.61
C ARG A 994 13.60 -19.61 17.81
N ASN A 995 14.14 -18.86 16.85
CA ASN A 995 15.53 -18.41 16.81
C ASN A 995 16.55 -19.57 16.91
N LEU A 996 16.24 -20.75 16.39
CA LEU A 996 17.16 -21.90 16.35
C LEU A 996 18.14 -21.82 15.17
N LEU A 997 17.67 -21.25 14.06
CA LEU A 997 18.42 -21.07 12.82
C LEU A 997 17.88 -19.83 12.10
N ASN A 998 18.64 -19.33 11.14
CA ASN A 998 18.18 -18.33 10.19
C ASN A 998 18.36 -18.90 8.77
N TYR A 999 17.51 -18.49 7.83
CA TYR A 999 17.65 -18.95 6.45
C TYR A 999 17.36 -17.86 5.42
N GLN A 1000 17.96 -17.96 4.24
CA GLN A 1000 17.69 -17.11 3.09
C GLN A 1000 17.48 -17.94 1.83
N VAL A 1001 16.52 -17.57 1.00
CA VAL A 1001 16.29 -18.21 -0.30
C VAL A 1001 17.10 -17.47 -1.38
N VAL A 1002 17.98 -18.20 -2.06
CA VAL A 1002 18.89 -17.65 -3.06
C VAL A 1002 18.45 -18.13 -4.46
N GLY A 1003 18.11 -17.22 -5.39
CA GLY A 1003 17.65 -17.62 -6.74
C GLY A 1003 17.11 -16.45 -7.59
N GLY A 1004 17.03 -16.67 -8.91
CA GLY A 1004 16.92 -15.57 -9.91
C GLY A 1004 15.59 -15.43 -10.68
N ASN A 1005 14.50 -16.04 -10.20
CA ASN A 1005 13.17 -15.81 -10.78
C ASN A 1005 12.14 -15.19 -9.82
N ASN A 1006 12.51 -14.97 -8.56
CA ASN A 1006 11.59 -14.39 -7.59
C ASN A 1006 11.71 -12.86 -7.62
N PRO A 1007 10.59 -12.12 -7.42
CA PRO A 1007 10.65 -10.69 -7.17
C PRO A 1007 11.65 -10.42 -6.04
N GLN A 1008 12.44 -9.36 -6.16
CA GLN A 1008 13.34 -8.96 -5.09
C GLN A 1008 12.92 -7.57 -4.62
N ILE A 1009 12.99 -7.37 -3.31
CA ILE A 1009 12.72 -6.09 -2.69
C ILE A 1009 14.05 -5.58 -2.16
N TYR A 1010 14.45 -4.41 -2.65
CA TYR A 1010 15.60 -3.70 -2.13
C TYR A 1010 15.18 -3.01 -0.84
N LEU A 1011 15.92 -3.25 0.24
CA LEU A 1011 15.75 -2.54 1.50
C LEU A 1011 17.01 -1.74 1.80
N ARG A 1012 16.83 -0.46 2.11
CA ARG A 1012 17.90 0.38 2.67
C ARG A 1012 17.61 0.64 4.15
N MET A 1013 18.42 0.07 5.04
CA MET A 1013 18.31 0.25 6.48
C MET A 1013 18.81 1.64 6.87
N ASN A 1014 17.95 2.38 7.59
CA ASN A 1014 18.30 3.66 8.22
C ASN A 1014 18.69 3.45 9.69
N SER A 1015 17.95 2.61 10.42
CA SER A 1015 18.18 2.33 11.84
C SER A 1015 17.48 1.05 12.29
N ILE A 1016 18.18 0.23 13.08
CA ILE A 1016 17.64 -1.02 13.65
C ILE A 1016 16.88 -0.83 14.96
N TYR A 1017 17.19 0.23 15.72
CA TYR A 1017 16.65 0.45 17.06
C TYR A 1017 15.10 0.50 17.14
N PRO A 1018 14.38 1.19 16.22
CA PRO A 1018 12.92 1.19 16.20
C PRO A 1018 12.30 -0.20 16.05
N LEU A 1019 12.93 -1.05 15.23
CA LEU A 1019 12.49 -2.42 15.00
C LEU A 1019 12.68 -3.26 16.26
N GLU A 1020 13.86 -3.19 16.88
CA GLU A 1020 14.14 -3.92 18.14
C GLU A 1020 13.21 -3.49 19.28
N LYS A 1021 12.92 -2.19 19.39
CA LYS A 1021 11.98 -1.65 20.39
C LYS A 1021 10.56 -2.16 20.15
N ALA A 1022 10.08 -2.13 18.90
CA ALA A 1022 8.75 -2.64 18.55
C ALA A 1022 8.61 -4.14 18.81
N ILE A 1023 9.65 -4.92 18.50
CA ILE A 1023 9.68 -6.36 18.78
C ILE A 1023 9.64 -6.63 20.29
N LYS A 1024 10.44 -5.91 21.09
CA LYS A 1024 10.43 -6.01 22.56
C LYS A 1024 9.08 -5.62 23.19
N GLN A 1025 8.35 -4.70 22.57
CA GLN A 1025 7.03 -4.31 23.03
C GLN A 1025 5.97 -5.40 22.83
N GLY A 1026 6.15 -6.33 21.87
CA GLY A 1026 5.24 -7.45 21.63
C GLY A 1026 3.77 -7.02 21.57
N ASP A 1027 2.95 -7.50 22.52
CA ASP A 1027 1.53 -7.17 22.66
C ASP A 1027 1.21 -5.68 22.86
N PHE A 1028 2.16 -4.87 23.30
CA PHE A 1028 1.98 -3.42 23.47
C PHE A 1028 2.24 -2.60 22.20
N TYR A 1029 2.92 -3.16 21.20
CA TYR A 1029 3.16 -2.46 19.94
C TYR A 1029 1.83 -2.18 19.20
N GLN A 1030 1.62 -0.96 18.73
CA GLN A 1030 0.48 -0.61 17.89
C GLN A 1030 0.97 0.01 16.60
N ASN A 1031 0.54 -0.52 15.46
CA ASN A 1031 0.75 0.11 14.15
C ASN A 1031 -0.48 0.96 13.82
N SER A 1032 -0.28 2.25 13.61
CA SER A 1032 -1.37 3.22 13.43
C SER A 1032 -2.12 3.00 12.11
N ILE A 1033 -1.39 2.64 11.05
CA ILE A 1033 -1.96 2.36 9.72
C ILE A 1033 -2.82 1.09 9.76
N LEU A 1034 -2.34 0.02 10.39
CA LEU A 1034 -3.11 -1.21 10.56
C LEU A 1034 -4.40 -0.95 11.36
N LYS A 1035 -4.31 -0.14 12.42
CA LYS A 1035 -5.46 0.26 13.23
C LYS A 1035 -6.46 1.07 12.40
N ASP A 1036 -6.00 2.03 11.61
CA ASP A 1036 -6.82 2.82 10.69
C ASP A 1036 -7.57 1.94 9.69
N VAL A 1037 -6.89 1.00 9.04
CA VAL A 1037 -7.53 0.03 8.11
C VAL A 1037 -8.63 -0.79 8.81
N GLN A 1038 -8.37 -1.25 10.03
CA GLN A 1038 -9.36 -1.99 10.83
C GLN A 1038 -10.55 -1.12 11.26
N ASP A 1039 -10.30 0.12 11.68
CA ASP A 1039 -11.33 1.04 12.13
C ASP A 1039 -12.22 1.50 10.98
N LYS A 1040 -11.66 1.74 9.79
CA LYS A 1040 -12.42 2.00 8.55
C LYS A 1040 -13.31 0.82 8.19
N HIS A 1041 -12.73 -0.39 8.13
CA HIS A 1041 -13.52 -1.61 7.88
C HIS A 1041 -14.70 -1.76 8.85
N TYR A 1042 -14.45 -1.56 10.15
CA TYR A 1042 -15.49 -1.66 11.16
C TYR A 1042 -16.57 -0.58 11.02
N THR A 1043 -16.17 0.67 10.75
CA THR A 1043 -17.09 1.78 10.50
C THR A 1043 -18.00 1.47 9.32
N SER A 1044 -17.44 1.00 8.20
CA SER A 1044 -18.23 0.59 7.05
C SER A 1044 -19.18 -0.58 7.34
N VAL A 1045 -18.77 -1.59 8.13
CA VAL A 1045 -19.62 -2.72 8.50
C VAL A 1045 -20.82 -2.26 9.34
N GLU A 1046 -20.59 -1.40 10.33
CA GLU A 1046 -21.69 -0.85 11.14
C GLU A 1046 -22.60 0.07 10.32
N MET A 1047 -22.05 0.82 9.36
CA MET A 1047 -22.85 1.61 8.43
C MET A 1047 -23.73 0.73 7.52
N LEU A 1048 -23.20 -0.37 6.97
CA LEU A 1048 -24.02 -1.32 6.18
C LEU A 1048 -25.16 -1.91 7.02
N LYS A 1049 -24.89 -2.28 8.28
CA LYS A 1049 -25.95 -2.75 9.18
C LYS A 1049 -26.99 -1.67 9.44
N TYR A 1050 -26.57 -0.44 9.68
CA TYR A 1050 -27.46 0.69 9.89
C TYR A 1050 -28.40 0.88 8.69
N LEU A 1051 -27.82 0.90 7.48
CA LEU A 1051 -28.58 0.98 6.24
C LEU A 1051 -29.57 -0.19 6.14
N PHE A 1052 -29.14 -1.43 6.34
CA PHE A 1052 -29.97 -2.61 6.04
C PHE A 1052 -30.95 -3.04 7.13
N THR A 1053 -30.89 -2.47 8.33
CA THR A 1053 -31.77 -2.84 9.45
C THR A 1053 -32.89 -1.85 9.73
N LYS A 1054 -32.86 -0.67 9.10
CA LYS A 1054 -33.92 0.33 9.25
C LYS A 1054 -35.25 -0.21 8.75
N GLU A 1055 -36.29 -0.06 9.58
CA GLU A 1055 -37.65 -0.45 9.20
C GLU A 1055 -38.23 0.46 8.13
N GLN A 1056 -38.98 -0.13 7.20
CA GLN A 1056 -39.63 0.61 6.12
C GLN A 1056 -40.98 1.18 6.57
N GLU A 1057 -41.10 2.50 6.58
CA GLU A 1057 -42.30 3.24 6.97
C GLU A 1057 -43.21 3.54 5.76
N GLY A 1058 -44.53 3.34 5.91
CA GLY A 1058 -45.52 3.62 4.87
C GLY A 1058 -46.74 2.69 4.93
N ASN A 1059 -47.85 3.11 4.32
CA ASN A 1059 -49.11 2.35 4.35
C ASN A 1059 -49.18 1.32 3.21
N THR A 1060 -48.57 1.64 2.06
CA THR A 1060 -48.51 0.73 0.90
C THR A 1060 -47.08 0.22 0.63
N PRO A 1061 -46.89 -0.92 -0.05
CA PRO A 1061 -45.56 -1.39 -0.44
C PRO A 1061 -44.77 -0.39 -1.29
N ARG A 1062 -45.46 0.39 -2.13
CA ARG A 1062 -44.83 1.43 -2.96
C ARG A 1062 -44.33 2.60 -2.13
N GLU A 1063 -45.15 3.10 -1.20
CA GLU A 1063 -44.76 4.17 -0.27
C GLU A 1063 -43.56 3.74 0.58
N LYS A 1064 -43.59 2.51 1.10
CA LYS A 1064 -42.47 1.94 1.86
C LYS A 1064 -41.15 1.98 1.08
N ILE A 1065 -41.17 1.56 -0.18
CA ILE A 1065 -39.98 1.59 -1.05
C ILE A 1065 -39.52 3.03 -1.29
N LEU A 1066 -40.43 3.96 -1.61
CA LEU A 1066 -40.07 5.35 -1.90
C LEU A 1066 -39.52 6.08 -0.68
N ASN A 1067 -40.19 5.96 0.48
CA ASN A 1067 -39.75 6.55 1.74
C ASN A 1067 -38.38 5.99 2.17
N TYR A 1068 -38.23 4.67 2.10
CA TYR A 1068 -36.98 4.02 2.44
C TYR A 1068 -35.85 4.39 1.46
N SER A 1069 -36.13 4.47 0.16
CA SER A 1069 -35.13 4.88 -0.85
C SER A 1069 -34.64 6.30 -0.61
N LYS A 1070 -35.56 7.23 -0.27
CA LYS A 1070 -35.20 8.60 0.10
C LYS A 1070 -34.31 8.60 1.34
N TRP A 1071 -34.72 7.92 2.42
CA TRP A 1071 -33.94 7.80 3.64
C TRP A 1071 -32.55 7.18 3.40
N PHE A 1072 -32.48 6.11 2.60
CA PHE A 1072 -31.25 5.40 2.26
C PHE A 1072 -30.27 6.33 1.55
N TRP A 1073 -30.73 7.06 0.52
CA TRP A 1073 -29.88 7.98 -0.22
C TRP A 1073 -29.47 9.19 0.61
N ASP A 1074 -30.37 9.75 1.43
CA ASP A 1074 -30.04 10.89 2.31
C ASP A 1074 -28.91 10.52 3.29
N ASN A 1075 -28.96 9.33 3.91
CA ASN A 1075 -27.92 8.84 4.83
C ASN A 1075 -26.65 8.37 4.10
N THR A 1076 -26.78 7.90 2.85
CA THR A 1076 -25.62 7.57 2.02
C THR A 1076 -24.86 8.85 1.67
N GLU A 1077 -25.54 9.91 1.23
CA GLU A 1077 -24.90 11.21 0.97
C GLU A 1077 -24.20 11.76 2.22
N ASP A 1078 -24.86 11.71 3.38
CA ASP A 1078 -24.27 12.12 4.66
C ASP A 1078 -22.97 11.34 4.95
N TYR A 1079 -22.99 10.02 4.77
CA TYR A 1079 -21.82 9.17 4.96
C TYR A 1079 -20.69 9.49 3.98
N PHE A 1080 -21.01 9.77 2.71
CA PHE A 1080 -20.02 10.21 1.71
C PHE A 1080 -19.48 11.63 1.96
N MET A 1081 -20.15 12.43 2.79
CA MET A 1081 -19.67 13.71 3.34
C MET A 1081 -18.99 13.56 4.72
N GLY A 1082 -18.70 12.32 5.14
CA GLY A 1082 -17.98 12.03 6.39
C GLY A 1082 -18.86 12.07 7.64
N ILE A 1083 -20.17 12.20 7.49
CA ILE A 1083 -21.12 12.30 8.59
C ILE A 1083 -21.67 10.90 8.92
N LEU A 1084 -21.32 10.42 10.12
CA LEU A 1084 -21.87 9.18 10.65
C LEU A 1084 -23.16 9.43 11.45
N PRO A 1085 -24.20 8.58 11.28
CA PRO A 1085 -25.38 8.58 12.14
C PRO A 1085 -25.00 8.40 13.62
N SER A 1086 -25.79 8.99 14.52
CA SER A 1086 -25.56 8.94 15.96
C SER A 1086 -25.51 7.50 16.50
N GLU A 1087 -26.33 6.62 15.93
CA GLU A 1087 -26.45 5.21 16.26
C GLU A 1087 -25.16 4.47 15.93
N VAL A 1088 -24.58 4.75 14.75
CA VAL A 1088 -23.29 4.20 14.34
C VAL A 1088 -22.19 4.73 15.26
N LYS A 1089 -22.13 6.05 15.50
CA LYS A 1089 -21.16 6.67 16.42
C LYS A 1089 -21.20 6.04 17.83
N ASN A 1090 -22.40 5.79 18.35
CA ASN A 1090 -22.62 5.19 19.67
C ASN A 1090 -22.18 3.73 19.76
N VAL A 1091 -22.29 2.96 18.67
CA VAL A 1091 -21.75 1.60 18.61
C VAL A 1091 -20.22 1.64 18.56
N LEU A 1092 -19.67 2.55 17.74
CA LEU A 1092 -18.22 2.71 17.58
C LEU A 1092 -17.49 3.23 18.83
N SER A 1093 -18.19 3.92 19.75
CA SER A 1093 -17.61 4.48 20.98
C SER A 1093 -17.53 3.49 22.15
N ARG A 1094 -18.19 2.32 22.06
CA ARG A 1094 -18.16 1.32 23.13
C ARG A 1094 -16.78 0.63 23.20
N PRO A 1095 -16.23 0.39 24.40
CA PRO A 1095 -14.99 -0.37 24.56
C PRO A 1095 -15.14 -1.75 23.91
N ARG A 1096 -14.25 -2.08 22.98
CA ARG A 1096 -14.25 -3.38 22.32
C ARG A 1096 -13.82 -4.44 23.34
N LYS A 1097 -14.62 -5.51 23.50
CA LYS A 1097 -14.30 -6.66 24.36
C LYS A 1097 -13.37 -7.64 23.66
#